data_AF-A0A5E5ALS1-F1
#
_entry.id   AF-A0A5E5ALS1-F1
#
_cell.length_a   1.000
_cell.length_b   1.000
_cell.length_c   1.000
_cell.angle_alpha   90.00
_cell.angle_beta   90.00
_cell.angle_gamma   90.00
#
_symmetry.space_group_name_H-M   'P 1'
#
loop_
_entity.id
_entity.type
_entity.pdbx_description
1 polymer ?
#
loop_
_entity_poly.entity_id
_entity_poly.type
_entity_poly.pdbx_seq_one_letter_code
_entity_poly.pdbx_strand_id
1 'polypeptide(L)'
;MDTKSKTPSRATTRSPSPTASPYVAPTIESVVDGKLDPAQVPDGPKYTIPEWDGMAVGDRLEWFWLGQSVGGQDAGDFNIETVGDVEVTVSRGVLEINANGGDTVTAIYAVTPQGGTREESETTLVEVKPLNDGDTLPPPRVNEAPDGVIDPDDINVDITVSVDPYEGMAEGHTVWIYFGEGTEAEESDNFYISQNYVDTVTEMYVPKAKVEFFKDSTVTVYYKVEKIKGSGVFDVSDELTLIVGEPETEPRWPAPYVEEADGDYLPEEAYQRGIRTVVPLHADMQANDVVDLYWGEPGDDGYYPDRVVIGVPESIRFRLTKDKVDPWLGRIAPVRYTITRGSTVIRSEVLKLGVGIEPQKMPAPTMAQVNEAGELNLGALTKYADVTVPVYEGMSSGDRVWIDWGPGSGNGDDGLTLANHVSDETEGKPIDDAFEVVALRPFVGQTVPVTYRVEGNLVNDTSDALLVTVVDAGLELAPPRIPAVVDGKLDPRQVAGGAEVVVPFDADHMELGNTIRLRWRSTNADADFTQEKPVGGGAKDIEFTVPFDIVDAGLDSTVTVTYDLIVNDDVVASGAAIPFVIEQSELPAVVMTDANEGNLNPDDVPADGATVRIDETALFALDDIVTVYWKGATDYQVPAYTIKASDVGNAIELRIPKATVEQSNGTVVEVKYSILRKASGFTEDSPPATYEVGRELAQGDLIVLGARNRPADMRNSGGSKYLRAVSADKREDIIAEWRYDGDTASKSGASFLDSEPWRLLHVRTETASTSILPAHVAGSGIDANTATGTAAFGVLMSTGAPYAWGNGLYGGDIDPAFMGMAAVELSTTHHAIAARLADGNAVMWGNPANGAPDMPYPANVAHIVGNLGAFAYIRKDGTLGAWGNAATAGVVEGDALTVTDADRIIANSHAFCCLRKDGKMVPWGTVANGGVIDDLMKKETVTDVLGSTQAFCALRPNHTLIAWGLDTNGGKLEDDVALARDITELAAATSAAFAVITEENKVMAWGNELFGGKVSEAVKIFSDIVEVVANTRVFCARRANGQVITWGPDKAAVDYGHPMPVDVALAQFVQVAASSAAFAGLKRDGTVMVWGDPARGGDASAVAHLLVDIRAIYANSQGFAAIPSKGGIVSWGVAAGGGTPTPQQQENLDRYVRYEVKGSAIDRTSPQGRALTRYQLRRAVLESA
;
A
#
# COMPACT_ATOMS: atom_id res chain seq x y z
N MET A 1 -14.62 8.38 -53.68
CA MET A 1 -14.52 7.24 -54.63
C MET A 1 -13.16 6.60 -54.41
N ASP A 2 -12.99 5.29 -54.31
CA ASP A 2 -13.91 4.17 -54.04
C ASP A 2 -13.00 2.94 -53.79
N THR A 3 -13.32 2.04 -52.83
CA THR A 3 -13.06 0.58 -52.88
C THR A 3 -13.33 -0.15 -51.55
N LYS A 4 -14.31 -1.05 -51.61
CA LYS A 4 -14.59 -2.30 -50.84
C LYS A 4 -13.30 -3.06 -50.38
N SER A 5 -13.27 -3.93 -49.35
CA SER A 5 -14.22 -5.03 -49.05
C SER A 5 -13.97 -5.82 -47.72
N LYS A 6 -15.08 -6.27 -47.10
CA LYS A 6 -15.34 -7.56 -46.38
C LYS A 6 -14.38 -8.18 -45.33
N THR A 7 -14.96 -8.27 -44.12
CA THR A 7 -14.83 -9.19 -42.94
C THR A 7 -14.55 -10.68 -43.22
N PRO A 8 -14.21 -11.53 -42.19
CA PRO A 8 -14.37 -11.38 -40.71
C PRO A 8 -13.01 -11.34 -39.94
N SER A 9 -12.87 -11.42 -38.59
CA SER A 9 -13.78 -11.84 -37.49
C SER A 9 -13.56 -11.12 -36.12
N ARG A 10 -14.30 -11.60 -35.10
CA ARG A 10 -14.34 -11.25 -33.65
C ARG A 10 -13.26 -11.98 -32.80
N ALA A 11 -12.98 -11.67 -31.53
CA ALA A 11 -13.35 -10.62 -30.54
C ALA A 11 -12.19 -10.56 -29.47
N THR A 12 -12.01 -9.55 -28.60
CA THR A 12 -12.79 -9.14 -27.39
C THR A 12 -12.13 -7.85 -26.80
N THR A 13 -12.66 -6.99 -25.92
CA THR A 13 -14.01 -6.64 -25.38
C THR A 13 -13.87 -5.32 -24.58
N ARG A 14 -14.76 -4.31 -24.76
CA ARG A 14 -14.95 -3.21 -23.79
C ARG A 14 -16.28 -2.45 -24.03
N SER A 15 -17.12 -2.32 -22.99
CA SER A 15 -18.30 -1.40 -22.88
C SER A 15 -19.48 -1.69 -23.85
N PRO A 16 -20.77 -1.39 -23.52
CA PRO A 16 -21.26 -0.13 -22.92
C PRO A 16 -22.22 -0.26 -21.70
N SER A 17 -22.69 0.90 -21.25
CA SER A 17 -23.61 1.21 -20.14
C SER A 17 -24.97 0.48 -20.18
N PRO A 18 -25.74 0.46 -19.07
CA PRO A 18 -27.19 0.35 -19.18
C PRO A 18 -27.71 1.49 -20.05
N THR A 19 -28.51 1.15 -21.06
CA THR A 19 -29.36 2.10 -21.78
C THR A 19 -30.40 2.66 -20.82
N ALA A 20 -30.55 3.98 -20.77
CA ALA A 20 -31.59 4.64 -19.97
C ALA A 20 -32.98 4.11 -20.35
N SER A 21 -33.91 4.07 -19.39
CA SER A 21 -35.30 3.71 -19.64
C SER A 21 -35.90 4.72 -20.64
N PRO A 22 -36.68 4.29 -21.65
CA PRO A 22 -37.31 5.22 -22.59
C PRO A 22 -38.48 6.00 -21.97
N TYR A 23 -38.91 5.66 -20.75
CA TYR A 23 -40.00 6.29 -20.01
C TYR A 23 -39.45 7.31 -18.99
N VAL A 24 -39.65 8.59 -19.28
CA VAL A 24 -39.17 9.71 -18.43
C VAL A 24 -40.04 9.91 -17.18
N ALA A 25 -39.54 10.64 -16.19
CA ALA A 25 -40.21 10.86 -14.91
C ALA A 25 -41.55 11.65 -15.04
N PRO A 26 -42.54 11.39 -14.16
CA PRO A 26 -43.81 12.12 -14.11
C PRO A 26 -43.64 13.54 -13.56
N THR A 27 -44.46 14.48 -14.01
CA THR A 27 -44.47 15.88 -13.53
C THR A 27 -45.66 16.12 -12.60
N ILE A 28 -45.44 16.86 -11.51
CA ILE A 28 -46.45 17.12 -10.48
C ILE A 28 -46.77 18.61 -10.44
N GLU A 29 -48.06 18.95 -10.39
CA GLU A 29 -48.56 20.32 -10.38
C GLU A 29 -48.12 21.09 -9.13
N SER A 30 -47.82 22.38 -9.32
CA SER A 30 -47.43 23.33 -8.26
C SER A 30 -46.20 22.92 -7.42
N VAL A 31 -45.43 21.92 -7.86
CA VAL A 31 -44.12 21.60 -7.28
C VAL A 31 -43.08 22.59 -7.78
N VAL A 32 -42.50 23.34 -6.84
CA VAL A 32 -41.43 24.31 -7.11
C VAL A 32 -40.23 23.92 -6.25
N ASP A 33 -39.05 23.80 -6.87
CA ASP A 33 -37.80 23.37 -6.23
C ASP A 33 -37.93 22.08 -5.39
N GLY A 34 -38.80 21.16 -5.82
CA GLY A 34 -39.06 19.88 -5.15
C GLY A 34 -40.04 19.94 -3.97
N LYS A 35 -40.74 21.06 -3.75
CA LYS A 35 -41.71 21.20 -2.64
C LYS A 35 -43.12 21.54 -3.13
N LEU A 36 -44.13 21.02 -2.45
CA LEU A 36 -45.56 21.23 -2.68
C LEU A 36 -46.22 21.86 -1.45
N ASP A 37 -47.04 22.88 -1.67
CA ASP A 37 -47.76 23.59 -0.63
C ASP A 37 -49.26 23.29 -0.76
N PRO A 38 -49.90 22.62 0.23
CA PRO A 38 -51.32 22.27 0.12
C PRO A 38 -52.22 23.47 -0.08
N ALA A 39 -51.93 24.65 0.47
CA ALA A 39 -52.79 25.82 0.27
C ALA A 39 -52.91 26.21 -1.22
N GLN A 40 -51.96 25.81 -2.07
CA GLN A 40 -51.95 26.06 -3.51
C GLN A 40 -52.69 24.99 -4.34
N VAL A 41 -53.02 23.84 -3.74
CA VAL A 41 -53.75 22.72 -4.37
C VAL A 41 -54.92 22.26 -3.48
N PRO A 42 -55.96 23.10 -3.29
CA PRO A 42 -57.04 22.85 -2.32
C PRO A 42 -57.84 21.56 -2.60
N ASP A 43 -57.91 21.11 -3.85
CA ASP A 43 -58.57 19.85 -4.24
C ASP A 43 -57.61 18.65 -4.35
N GLY A 44 -56.30 18.86 -4.15
CA GLY A 44 -55.22 17.89 -4.38
C GLY A 44 -54.44 18.13 -5.69
N PRO A 45 -53.16 17.70 -5.79
CA PRO A 45 -52.30 18.02 -6.93
C PRO A 45 -52.56 17.10 -8.14
N LYS A 46 -52.41 17.64 -9.35
CA LYS A 46 -52.30 16.82 -10.55
C LYS A 46 -50.93 16.16 -10.70
N TYR A 47 -50.97 14.97 -11.26
CA TYR A 47 -49.86 14.09 -11.59
C TYR A 47 -49.96 13.81 -13.09
N THR A 48 -48.99 14.26 -13.87
CA THR A 48 -49.00 14.20 -15.33
C THR A 48 -47.91 13.28 -15.85
N ILE A 49 -48.31 12.34 -16.70
CA ILE A 49 -47.45 11.35 -17.35
C ILE A 49 -47.34 11.72 -18.83
N PRO A 50 -46.12 11.98 -19.36
CA PRO A 50 -45.97 12.39 -20.75
C PRO A 50 -46.15 11.22 -21.75
N GLU A 51 -46.60 11.55 -22.96
CA GLU A 51 -46.64 10.65 -24.11
C GLU A 51 -45.22 10.11 -24.40
N TRP A 52 -45.08 8.77 -24.46
CA TRP A 52 -43.82 8.12 -24.78
C TRP A 52 -43.78 7.63 -26.24
N ASP A 53 -42.56 7.50 -26.78
CA ASP A 53 -42.36 7.06 -28.16
C ASP A 53 -42.84 5.61 -28.34
N GLY A 54 -43.87 5.41 -29.17
CA GLY A 54 -44.53 4.12 -29.38
C GLY A 54 -45.79 3.85 -28.54
N MET A 55 -46.28 4.81 -27.75
CA MET A 55 -47.56 4.72 -27.03
C MET A 55 -48.73 4.36 -27.96
N ALA A 56 -49.50 3.33 -27.59
CA ALA A 56 -50.61 2.83 -28.37
C ALA A 56 -51.91 2.69 -27.56
N VAL A 57 -53.05 2.90 -28.23
CA VAL A 57 -54.37 2.64 -27.64
C VAL A 57 -54.47 1.15 -27.30
N GLY A 58 -54.61 0.85 -26.00
CA GLY A 58 -54.68 -0.50 -25.45
C GLY A 58 -53.45 -0.97 -24.67
N ASP A 59 -52.39 -0.16 -24.55
CA ASP A 59 -51.30 -0.37 -23.59
C ASP A 59 -51.82 -0.16 -22.15
N ARG A 60 -51.31 -0.90 -21.14
CA ARG A 60 -51.70 -0.71 -19.73
C ARG A 60 -50.71 0.18 -19.00
N LEU A 61 -51.21 1.12 -18.19
CA LEU A 61 -50.43 2.03 -17.38
C LEU A 61 -50.84 1.95 -15.91
N GLU A 62 -49.86 1.96 -15.01
CA GLU A 62 -50.01 1.93 -13.54
C GLU A 62 -49.20 3.10 -12.94
N TRP A 63 -49.75 3.90 -12.03
CA TRP A 63 -49.07 5.06 -11.41
C TRP A 63 -49.16 5.03 -9.88
N PHE A 64 -48.16 5.61 -9.21
CA PHE A 64 -47.97 5.50 -7.76
C PHE A 64 -47.46 6.82 -7.14
N TRP A 65 -48.03 7.18 -5.99
CA TRP A 65 -47.67 8.29 -5.11
C TRP A 65 -47.39 7.75 -3.71
N LEU A 66 -46.13 7.74 -3.30
CA LEU A 66 -45.65 6.97 -2.14
C LEU A 66 -45.10 7.89 -1.05
N GLY A 67 -45.98 8.36 -0.16
CA GLY A 67 -45.61 9.02 1.10
C GLY A 67 -45.09 8.04 2.16
N GLN A 68 -44.45 8.59 3.19
CA GLN A 68 -43.82 7.87 4.30
C GLN A 68 -44.79 7.65 5.46
N SER A 69 -45.71 8.59 5.69
CA SER A 69 -46.73 8.53 6.73
C SER A 69 -47.84 7.51 6.42
N VAL A 70 -48.37 6.87 7.46
CA VAL A 70 -49.38 5.82 7.33
C VAL A 70 -50.71 6.41 6.85
N GLY A 71 -51.15 6.02 5.66
CA GLY A 71 -52.30 6.62 4.96
C GLY A 71 -51.91 7.69 3.93
N GLY A 72 -50.63 8.00 3.81
CA GLY A 72 -50.07 9.04 2.93
C GLY A 72 -49.76 8.63 1.49
N GLN A 73 -50.41 7.58 0.99
CA GLN A 73 -50.08 6.91 -0.28
C GLN A 73 -51.31 6.81 -1.18
N ASP A 74 -51.13 6.94 -2.50
CA ASP A 74 -52.19 6.87 -3.51
C ASP A 74 -51.66 6.18 -4.79
N ALA A 75 -52.53 5.53 -5.57
CA ALA A 75 -52.14 4.80 -6.78
C ALA A 75 -53.35 4.43 -7.67
N GLY A 76 -53.10 4.18 -8.97
CA GLY A 76 -54.15 3.70 -9.87
C GLY A 76 -53.64 3.09 -11.18
N ASP A 77 -54.52 2.39 -11.90
CA ASP A 77 -54.21 1.80 -13.21
C ASP A 77 -55.38 1.86 -14.21
N PHE A 78 -55.03 1.87 -15.50
CA PHE A 78 -55.98 1.81 -16.61
C PHE A 78 -55.26 1.46 -17.92
N ASN A 79 -56.02 1.20 -18.99
CA ASN A 79 -55.46 1.09 -20.35
C ASN A 79 -55.54 2.44 -21.08
N ILE A 80 -54.56 2.74 -21.91
CA ILE A 80 -54.53 3.95 -22.74
C ILE A 80 -55.67 3.89 -23.76
N GLU A 81 -56.63 4.82 -23.68
CA GLU A 81 -57.76 4.91 -24.62
C GLU A 81 -57.50 5.86 -25.79
N THR A 82 -56.60 6.84 -25.61
CA THR A 82 -56.12 7.80 -26.61
C THR A 82 -54.64 8.09 -26.38
N VAL A 83 -53.86 8.17 -27.45
CA VAL A 83 -52.43 8.52 -27.38
C VAL A 83 -52.27 10.02 -27.09
N GLY A 84 -51.41 10.35 -26.12
CA GLY A 84 -51.18 11.70 -25.59
C GLY A 84 -50.79 11.65 -24.10
N ASP A 85 -50.38 12.79 -23.55
CA ASP A 85 -50.12 12.96 -22.11
C ASP A 85 -51.35 12.59 -21.27
N VAL A 86 -51.13 12.00 -20.08
CA VAL A 86 -52.19 11.52 -19.20
C VAL A 86 -52.09 12.17 -17.82
N GLU A 87 -53.18 12.80 -17.37
CA GLU A 87 -53.27 13.45 -16.06
C GLU A 87 -54.20 12.68 -15.10
N VAL A 88 -53.79 12.57 -13.85
CA VAL A 88 -54.57 12.05 -12.71
C VAL A 88 -54.38 12.99 -11.50
N THR A 89 -55.27 12.94 -10.50
CA THR A 89 -55.22 13.83 -9.32
C THR A 89 -55.13 13.02 -8.04
N VAL A 90 -54.19 13.37 -7.16
CA VAL A 90 -53.99 12.74 -5.84
C VAL A 90 -54.96 13.37 -4.83
N SER A 91 -55.57 12.56 -3.97
CA SER A 91 -56.61 13.03 -3.04
C SER A 91 -56.13 14.06 -2.02
N ARG A 92 -56.93 15.12 -1.80
CA ARG A 92 -56.69 16.17 -0.81
C ARG A 92 -56.39 15.64 0.60
N GLY A 93 -57.18 14.69 1.10
CA GLY A 93 -56.99 14.16 2.46
C GLY A 93 -55.67 13.38 2.62
N VAL A 94 -55.19 12.75 1.55
CA VAL A 94 -53.86 12.09 1.53
C VAL A 94 -52.76 13.16 1.59
N LEU A 95 -52.92 14.27 0.86
CA LEU A 95 -51.99 15.39 0.92
C LEU A 95 -51.94 16.05 2.31
N GLU A 96 -53.08 16.20 2.99
CA GLU A 96 -53.12 16.80 4.34
C GLU A 96 -52.54 15.87 5.43
N ILE A 97 -52.61 14.55 5.25
CA ILE A 97 -51.87 13.60 6.08
C ILE A 97 -50.35 13.78 5.85
N ASN A 98 -49.90 13.89 4.60
CA ASN A 98 -48.48 14.09 4.27
C ASN A 98 -47.97 15.45 4.76
N ALA A 99 -48.83 16.48 4.74
CA ALA A 99 -48.59 17.80 5.30
C ALA A 99 -48.36 17.79 6.81
N ASN A 100 -49.25 17.12 7.54
CA ASN A 100 -49.16 17.01 9.00
C ASN A 100 -48.03 16.06 9.44
N GLY A 101 -47.66 15.09 8.60
CA GLY A 101 -46.53 14.18 8.81
C GLY A 101 -45.15 14.73 8.40
N GLY A 102 -45.09 15.80 7.60
CA GLY A 102 -43.83 16.36 7.08
C GLY A 102 -43.15 15.51 6.00
N ASP A 103 -43.94 14.75 5.23
CA ASP A 103 -43.46 13.70 4.32
C ASP A 103 -42.64 14.22 3.13
N THR A 104 -41.66 13.41 2.71
CA THR A 104 -41.14 13.41 1.32
C THR A 104 -41.69 12.21 0.55
N VAL A 105 -42.35 12.49 -0.57
CA VAL A 105 -43.10 11.54 -1.40
C VAL A 105 -42.31 11.15 -2.66
N THR A 106 -42.37 9.87 -3.05
CA THR A 106 -41.89 9.38 -4.36
C THR A 106 -43.04 9.17 -5.34
N ALA A 107 -42.91 9.72 -6.56
CA ALA A 107 -43.83 9.54 -7.68
C ALA A 107 -43.17 8.72 -8.82
N ILE A 108 -43.84 7.68 -9.30
CA ILE A 108 -43.37 6.77 -10.37
C ILE A 108 -44.54 6.12 -11.12
N TYR A 109 -44.38 5.82 -12.41
CA TYR A 109 -45.35 5.03 -13.18
C TYR A 109 -44.70 3.87 -13.95
N ALA A 110 -45.53 2.96 -14.45
CA ALA A 110 -45.12 1.78 -15.19
C ALA A 110 -46.04 1.53 -16.38
N VAL A 111 -45.48 1.02 -17.48
CA VAL A 111 -46.17 0.76 -18.74
C VAL A 111 -45.99 -0.70 -19.13
N THR A 112 -47.08 -1.35 -19.56
CA THR A 112 -47.06 -2.66 -20.20
C THR A 112 -47.67 -2.54 -21.60
N PRO A 113 -46.85 -2.48 -22.65
CA PRO A 113 -47.34 -2.43 -24.03
C PRO A 113 -48.17 -3.68 -24.37
N GLN A 114 -49.15 -3.58 -25.27
CA GLN A 114 -50.11 -4.66 -25.50
C GLN A 114 -49.46 -5.94 -26.06
N GLY A 115 -49.20 -6.92 -25.18
CA GLY A 115 -48.47 -8.16 -25.48
C GLY A 115 -46.96 -8.12 -25.20
N GLY A 116 -46.45 -7.02 -24.63
CA GLY A 116 -45.08 -6.84 -24.17
C GLY A 116 -44.88 -7.09 -22.66
N THR A 117 -43.72 -6.70 -22.15
CA THR A 117 -43.36 -6.75 -20.72
C THR A 117 -43.56 -5.40 -20.03
N ARG A 118 -43.85 -5.43 -18.73
CA ARG A 118 -43.97 -4.22 -17.89
C ARG A 118 -42.60 -3.59 -17.65
N GLU A 119 -42.48 -2.30 -17.89
CA GLU A 119 -41.28 -1.49 -17.66
C GLU A 119 -41.65 -0.22 -16.87
N GLU A 120 -40.72 0.32 -16.07
CA GLU A 120 -40.97 1.45 -15.16
C GLU A 120 -40.29 2.75 -15.63
N SER A 121 -40.87 3.88 -15.23
CA SER A 121 -40.35 5.22 -15.46
C SER A 121 -39.21 5.58 -14.52
N GLU A 122 -38.51 6.67 -14.83
CA GLU A 122 -37.74 7.41 -13.82
C GLU A 122 -38.69 8.02 -12.75
N THR A 123 -38.16 8.42 -11.59
CA THR A 123 -38.95 8.87 -10.42
C THR A 123 -38.82 10.36 -10.16
N THR A 124 -39.85 10.93 -9.51
CA THR A 124 -39.88 12.33 -9.01
C THR A 124 -40.04 12.32 -7.49
N LEU A 125 -39.35 13.21 -6.76
CA LEU A 125 -39.41 13.34 -5.29
C LEU A 125 -39.96 14.72 -4.88
N VAL A 126 -40.85 14.76 -3.88
CA VAL A 126 -41.61 15.98 -3.48
C VAL A 126 -41.85 16.08 -1.96
N GLU A 127 -41.61 17.24 -1.33
CA GLU A 127 -41.83 17.55 0.11
C GLU A 127 -43.13 18.36 0.36
N VAL A 128 -43.86 18.21 1.50
CA VAL A 128 -45.21 18.79 1.76
C VAL A 128 -45.32 19.66 3.07
N LYS A 129 -46.29 20.62 3.20
CA LYS A 129 -46.41 21.65 4.30
C LYS A 129 -47.81 21.79 5.04
N PRO A 130 -47.97 22.39 6.27
CA PRO A 130 -49.19 22.35 7.19
C PRO A 130 -50.40 23.40 7.09
N LEU A 131 -51.37 23.48 8.08
CA LEU A 131 -52.77 24.14 8.08
C LEU A 131 -53.23 24.99 9.37
N ASN A 132 -54.40 25.75 9.41
CA ASN A 132 -54.93 26.72 10.48
C ASN A 132 -56.54 26.84 10.74
N ASP A 133 -57.12 27.52 11.81
CA ASP A 133 -58.48 27.30 12.54
C ASP A 133 -59.64 28.40 12.80
N GLY A 134 -60.90 28.00 13.27
CA GLY A 134 -61.88 28.72 14.25
C GLY A 134 -63.47 28.86 14.05
N ASP A 135 -64.42 28.50 15.02
CA ASP A 135 -65.93 28.83 15.07
C ASP A 135 -66.81 28.38 16.36
N THR A 136 -67.04 29.16 17.46
CA THR A 136 -67.79 28.69 18.72
C THR A 136 -68.44 29.77 19.69
N LEU A 137 -69.15 29.38 20.80
CA LEU A 137 -69.74 30.27 21.86
C LEU A 137 -68.63 30.88 22.77
N PRO A 138 -68.70 32.13 23.25
CA PRO A 138 -67.56 32.76 23.95
C PRO A 138 -67.22 32.13 25.31
N PRO A 139 -65.92 32.08 25.69
CA PRO A 139 -65.46 31.49 26.94
C PRO A 139 -65.73 32.39 28.18
N PRO A 140 -65.67 31.84 29.41
CA PRO A 140 -65.69 32.62 30.65
C PRO A 140 -64.41 33.45 30.84
N ARG A 141 -64.34 34.28 31.89
CA ARG A 141 -63.14 35.04 32.28
C ARG A 141 -62.72 34.77 33.71
N VAL A 142 -61.44 35.00 34.02
CA VAL A 142 -60.90 35.02 35.38
C VAL A 142 -60.35 36.42 35.65
N ASN A 143 -60.85 37.10 36.68
CA ASN A 143 -60.58 38.54 36.87
C ASN A 143 -59.14 38.81 37.31
N GLU A 144 -58.57 37.90 38.10
CA GLU A 144 -57.20 37.95 38.62
C GLU A 144 -56.17 37.47 37.57
N ALA A 145 -56.64 36.92 36.45
CA ALA A 145 -55.84 36.45 35.32
C ALA A 145 -56.41 36.97 33.99
N PRO A 146 -56.46 38.30 33.78
CA PRO A 146 -57.14 38.93 32.65
C PRO A 146 -56.51 38.58 31.29
N ASP A 147 -55.34 37.94 31.30
CA ASP A 147 -54.58 37.54 30.13
C ASP A 147 -54.33 36.01 30.04
N GLY A 148 -55.01 35.23 30.88
CA GLY A 148 -55.09 33.76 30.80
C GLY A 148 -54.08 32.97 31.64
N VAL A 149 -53.19 33.64 32.37
CA VAL A 149 -52.17 33.03 33.24
C VAL A 149 -52.35 33.52 34.67
N ILE A 150 -52.23 32.63 35.65
CA ILE A 150 -52.30 32.97 37.06
C ILE A 150 -51.16 32.33 37.85
N ASP A 151 -50.41 33.13 38.61
CA ASP A 151 -49.46 32.60 39.59
C ASP A 151 -50.24 32.23 40.88
N PRO A 152 -50.21 30.97 41.34
CA PRO A 152 -50.82 30.58 42.60
C PRO A 152 -50.32 31.38 43.80
N ASP A 153 -49.05 31.83 43.79
CA ASP A 153 -48.44 32.51 44.92
C ASP A 153 -48.97 33.95 45.09
N ASP A 154 -49.44 34.59 44.01
CA ASP A 154 -50.13 35.90 44.04
C ASP A 154 -51.60 35.82 44.52
N ILE A 155 -52.22 34.64 44.51
CA ILE A 155 -53.58 34.44 45.04
C ILE A 155 -53.56 34.52 46.58
N ASN A 156 -54.54 35.21 47.18
CA ASN A 156 -54.62 35.33 48.65
C ASN A 156 -55.59 34.32 49.29
N VAL A 157 -56.81 34.18 48.76
CA VAL A 157 -57.86 33.31 49.34
C VAL A 157 -58.61 32.53 48.26
N ASP A 158 -59.13 33.23 47.26
CA ASP A 158 -59.94 32.73 46.15
C ASP A 158 -59.74 33.59 44.89
N ILE A 159 -60.12 33.04 43.74
CA ILE A 159 -60.15 33.72 42.43
C ILE A 159 -61.59 33.83 41.93
N THR A 160 -61.87 34.79 41.07
CA THR A 160 -63.21 35.12 40.58
C THR A 160 -63.36 34.70 39.11
N VAL A 161 -64.16 33.67 38.86
CA VAL A 161 -64.57 33.23 37.51
C VAL A 161 -65.89 33.90 37.14
N SER A 162 -65.87 34.74 36.10
CA SER A 162 -67.01 35.57 35.70
C SER A 162 -67.50 35.21 34.29
N VAL A 163 -68.82 35.02 34.15
CA VAL A 163 -69.54 34.83 32.88
C VAL A 163 -70.28 36.11 32.53
N ASP A 164 -69.88 36.74 31.43
CA ASP A 164 -70.54 37.90 30.86
C ASP A 164 -71.94 37.56 30.30
N PRO A 165 -72.85 38.55 30.18
CA PRO A 165 -74.13 38.37 29.49
C PRO A 165 -73.96 37.87 28.05
N TYR A 166 -74.46 36.66 27.77
CA TYR A 166 -74.39 36.02 26.46
C TYR A 166 -75.65 36.28 25.62
N GLU A 167 -75.52 36.18 24.30
CA GLU A 167 -76.62 36.45 23.37
C GLU A 167 -77.81 35.48 23.60
N GLY A 168 -78.96 36.04 23.96
CA GLY A 168 -80.17 35.28 24.28
C GLY A 168 -80.31 34.84 25.75
N MET A 169 -79.55 35.40 26.69
CA MET A 169 -79.77 35.23 28.14
C MET A 169 -81.19 35.71 28.55
N ALA A 170 -81.90 34.93 29.38
CA ALA A 170 -83.28 35.24 29.76
C ALA A 170 -83.67 34.66 31.13
N GLU A 171 -84.72 35.23 31.74
CA GLU A 171 -85.29 34.73 32.99
C GLU A 171 -85.78 33.28 32.83
N GLY A 172 -85.33 32.40 33.72
CA GLY A 172 -85.66 30.98 33.70
C GLY A 172 -84.53 30.06 33.23
N HIS A 173 -83.47 30.61 32.62
CA HIS A 173 -82.27 29.85 32.29
C HIS A 173 -81.49 29.45 33.55
N THR A 174 -80.74 28.36 33.47
CA THR A 174 -79.75 27.98 34.50
C THR A 174 -78.37 27.90 33.84
N VAL A 175 -77.43 28.67 34.36
CA VAL A 175 -76.02 28.67 33.93
C VAL A 175 -75.23 27.83 34.92
N TRP A 176 -74.43 26.89 34.42
CA TRP A 176 -73.50 26.08 35.22
C TRP A 176 -72.08 26.46 34.84
N ILE A 177 -71.27 26.91 35.81
CA ILE A 177 -69.87 27.26 35.63
C ILE A 177 -69.02 26.13 36.20
N TYR A 178 -67.97 25.73 35.47
CA TYR A 178 -67.08 24.66 35.86
C TYR A 178 -65.62 25.11 35.79
N PHE A 179 -64.86 24.76 36.81
CA PHE A 179 -63.40 24.87 36.88
C PHE A 179 -62.84 23.45 37.08
N GLY A 180 -62.13 22.92 36.08
CA GLY A 180 -61.52 21.60 36.15
C GLY A 180 -62.52 20.42 36.27
N GLU A 181 -63.63 20.44 35.52
CA GLU A 181 -64.66 19.39 35.57
C GLU A 181 -64.06 17.99 35.36
N GLY A 182 -64.40 17.03 36.22
CA GLY A 182 -63.91 15.66 36.17
C GLY A 182 -62.56 15.41 36.85
N THR A 183 -61.96 16.41 37.51
CA THR A 183 -60.71 16.29 38.28
C THR A 183 -60.95 16.23 39.79
N GLU A 184 -59.92 15.87 40.59
CA GLU A 184 -60.04 15.86 42.06
C GLU A 184 -60.16 17.27 42.68
N ALA A 185 -59.82 18.33 41.93
CA ALA A 185 -59.94 19.72 42.34
C ALA A 185 -61.09 20.49 41.65
N GLU A 186 -62.05 19.78 41.03
CA GLU A 186 -63.22 20.40 40.42
C GLU A 186 -63.93 21.37 41.38
N GLU A 187 -64.21 22.60 40.92
CA GLU A 187 -65.19 23.49 41.53
C GLU A 187 -66.27 23.82 40.49
N SER A 188 -67.54 23.73 40.90
CA SER A 188 -68.66 24.04 40.01
C SER A 188 -69.86 24.58 40.78
N ASP A 189 -70.51 25.60 40.22
CA ASP A 189 -71.71 26.21 40.78
C ASP A 189 -72.73 26.55 39.69
N ASN A 190 -74.00 26.71 40.09
CA ASN A 190 -75.12 26.92 39.20
C ASN A 190 -76.00 28.10 39.60
N PHE A 191 -76.23 28.97 38.62
CA PHE A 191 -76.90 30.25 38.81
C PHE A 191 -78.19 30.26 38.01
N TYR A 192 -79.31 30.42 38.73
CA TYR A 192 -80.61 30.54 38.12
C TYR A 192 -80.91 32.00 37.78
N ILE A 193 -81.09 32.29 36.49
CA ILE A 193 -81.28 33.65 36.01
C ILE A 193 -82.70 34.11 36.36
N SER A 194 -82.79 34.94 37.39
CA SER A 194 -84.02 35.66 37.76
C SER A 194 -84.17 36.95 36.95
N GLN A 195 -85.35 37.56 36.96
CA GLN A 195 -85.62 38.82 36.23
C GLN A 195 -84.64 39.97 36.52
N ASN A 196 -84.00 39.98 37.71
CA ASN A 196 -83.00 41.00 38.10
C ASN A 196 -81.56 40.63 37.71
N TYR A 197 -81.34 39.43 37.16
CA TYR A 197 -80.04 38.89 36.76
C TYR A 197 -79.92 38.67 35.24
N VAL A 198 -80.93 39.09 34.47
CA VAL A 198 -80.83 39.17 33.00
C VAL A 198 -79.93 40.36 32.66
N ASP A 199 -79.04 40.18 31.68
CA ASP A 199 -78.03 41.16 31.26
C ASP A 199 -77.03 41.59 32.36
N THR A 200 -76.79 40.72 33.36
CA THR A 200 -75.77 40.94 34.40
C THR A 200 -74.74 39.81 34.45
N VAL A 201 -73.49 40.15 34.78
CA VAL A 201 -72.39 39.19 34.98
C VAL A 201 -72.74 38.20 36.10
N THR A 202 -72.37 36.93 35.91
CA THR A 202 -72.56 35.84 36.88
C THR A 202 -71.20 35.33 37.33
N GLU A 203 -70.97 35.18 38.63
CA GLU A 203 -69.62 34.94 39.18
C GLU A 203 -69.57 33.75 40.14
N MET A 204 -68.50 32.95 40.02
CA MET A 204 -68.15 31.83 40.89
C MET A 204 -66.76 32.06 41.50
N TYR A 205 -66.62 31.84 42.81
CA TYR A 205 -65.34 31.97 43.50
C TYR A 205 -64.68 30.61 43.67
N VAL A 206 -63.43 30.46 43.22
CA VAL A 206 -62.66 29.21 43.30
C VAL A 206 -61.56 29.35 44.36
N PRO A 207 -61.55 28.54 45.44
CA PRO A 207 -60.55 28.64 46.50
C PRO A 207 -59.11 28.40 46.02
N LYS A 208 -58.14 29.15 46.56
CA LYS A 208 -56.70 29.05 46.21
C LYS A 208 -56.19 27.61 46.16
N ALA A 209 -56.52 26.78 47.15
CA ALA A 209 -56.07 25.38 47.21
C ALA A 209 -56.56 24.48 46.05
N LYS A 210 -57.64 24.87 45.34
CA LYS A 210 -58.09 24.19 44.11
C LYS A 210 -57.41 24.74 42.85
N VAL A 211 -56.94 25.98 42.88
CA VAL A 211 -56.10 26.56 41.83
C VAL A 211 -54.69 25.97 41.95
N GLU A 212 -54.07 26.01 43.14
CA GLU A 212 -52.75 25.41 43.45
C GLU A 212 -52.63 23.93 43.07
N PHE A 213 -53.74 23.17 43.03
CA PHE A 213 -53.74 21.78 42.55
C PHE A 213 -53.24 21.65 41.10
N PHE A 214 -53.44 22.68 40.29
CA PHE A 214 -53.00 22.77 38.90
C PHE A 214 -51.69 23.56 38.74
N LYS A 215 -50.94 23.82 39.83
CA LYS A 215 -49.65 24.52 39.73
C LYS A 215 -48.72 23.82 38.72
N ASP A 216 -48.14 24.63 37.87
CA ASP A 216 -47.28 24.30 36.73
C ASP A 216 -48.00 23.44 35.66
N SER A 217 -49.31 23.66 35.52
CA SER A 217 -50.20 22.95 34.60
C SER A 217 -51.35 23.86 34.12
N THR A 218 -52.18 23.34 33.22
CA THR A 218 -53.36 24.06 32.69
C THR A 218 -54.65 23.46 33.24
N VAL A 219 -55.67 24.29 33.44
CA VAL A 219 -57.02 23.88 33.84
C VAL A 219 -58.07 24.48 32.92
N THR A 220 -58.97 23.64 32.41
CA THR A 220 -60.11 24.08 31.60
C THR A 220 -61.19 24.69 32.48
N VAL A 221 -61.64 25.88 32.12
CA VAL A 221 -62.74 26.62 32.73
C VAL A 221 -63.79 26.93 31.66
N TYR A 222 -65.04 26.53 31.87
CA TYR A 222 -66.09 26.68 30.85
C TYR A 222 -67.48 26.68 31.48
N TYR A 223 -68.51 27.02 30.69
CA TYR A 223 -69.90 27.05 31.19
C TYR A 223 -70.92 26.42 30.23
N LYS A 224 -72.02 25.94 30.83
CA LYS A 224 -73.16 25.29 30.14
C LYS A 224 -74.45 26.05 30.45
N VAL A 225 -75.29 26.24 29.44
CA VAL A 225 -76.58 26.96 29.58
C VAL A 225 -77.75 26.00 29.32
N GLU A 226 -78.58 25.77 30.34
CA GLU A 226 -79.87 25.10 30.17
C GLU A 226 -80.98 26.13 29.99
N LYS A 227 -81.51 26.22 28.76
CA LYS A 227 -82.56 27.20 28.38
C LYS A 227 -83.97 26.80 28.85
N ILE A 228 -84.21 25.51 29.09
CA ILE A 228 -85.48 24.99 29.62
C ILE A 228 -85.15 24.09 30.81
N LYS A 229 -85.43 24.55 32.02
CA LYS A 229 -85.04 23.90 33.27
C LYS A 229 -85.54 22.45 33.38
N GLY A 230 -84.61 21.50 33.48
CA GLY A 230 -84.89 20.06 33.55
C GLY A 230 -85.16 19.38 32.20
N SER A 231 -84.64 19.94 31.10
CA SER A 231 -84.69 19.33 29.77
C SER A 231 -83.46 18.47 29.45
N GLY A 232 -82.31 18.75 30.09
CA GLY A 232 -81.06 18.01 29.92
C GLY A 232 -80.32 18.27 28.60
N VAL A 233 -80.66 19.34 27.89
CA VAL A 233 -79.96 19.79 26.67
C VAL A 233 -79.31 21.14 26.95
N PHE A 234 -78.02 21.26 26.64
CA PHE A 234 -77.19 22.41 26.98
C PHE A 234 -76.51 22.97 25.74
N ASP A 235 -76.42 24.29 25.66
CA ASP A 235 -75.43 24.96 24.82
C ASP A 235 -74.16 25.14 25.67
N VAL A 236 -72.98 24.98 25.06
CA VAL A 236 -71.68 24.90 25.75
C VAL A 236 -70.75 25.99 25.23
N SER A 237 -70.05 26.69 26.13
CA SER A 237 -69.04 27.69 25.75
C SER A 237 -67.79 27.05 25.14
N ASP A 238 -66.99 27.88 24.47
CA ASP A 238 -65.56 27.65 24.34
C ASP A 238 -64.93 27.41 25.72
N GLU A 239 -63.87 26.61 25.71
CA GLU A 239 -63.05 26.34 26.87
C GLU A 239 -62.03 27.47 27.06
N LEU A 240 -62.04 28.11 28.24
CA LEU A 240 -60.89 28.89 28.68
C LEU A 240 -59.87 27.93 29.29
N THR A 241 -58.76 27.69 28.60
CA THR A 241 -57.59 27.06 29.21
C THR A 241 -56.88 28.11 30.06
N LEU A 242 -57.04 28.03 31.38
CA LEU A 242 -56.30 28.86 32.33
C LEU A 242 -54.96 28.17 32.63
N ILE A 243 -53.85 28.90 32.50
CA ILE A 243 -52.53 28.39 32.87
C ILE A 243 -52.26 28.79 34.32
N VAL A 244 -51.83 27.84 35.14
CA VAL A 244 -51.64 28.02 36.58
C VAL A 244 -50.17 27.75 36.91
N GLY A 245 -49.41 28.78 37.29
CA GLY A 245 -47.94 28.77 37.27
C GLY A 245 -47.39 29.29 35.94
N GLU A 246 -46.08 29.42 35.80
CA GLU A 246 -45.46 29.92 34.56
C GLU A 246 -45.36 28.82 33.48
N PRO A 247 -45.91 29.02 32.26
CA PRO A 247 -45.67 28.13 31.14
C PRO A 247 -44.34 28.47 30.46
N GLU A 248 -43.36 27.58 30.52
CA GLU A 248 -41.99 27.83 30.01
C GLU A 248 -41.84 28.09 28.49
N THR A 249 -42.91 28.01 27.67
CA THR A 249 -42.77 27.89 26.20
C THR A 249 -43.73 28.70 25.32
N GLU A 250 -44.27 29.84 25.74
CA GLU A 250 -44.88 30.79 24.77
C GLU A 250 -43.84 31.75 24.15
N PRO A 251 -43.80 31.92 22.81
CA PRO A 251 -42.78 32.74 22.15
C PRO A 251 -43.01 34.24 22.39
N ARG A 252 -42.25 34.82 23.30
CA ARG A 252 -42.13 36.28 23.43
C ARG A 252 -41.34 36.83 22.23
N TRP A 253 -41.82 37.91 21.62
CA TRP A 253 -40.99 38.66 20.68
C TRP A 253 -39.91 39.43 21.47
N PRO A 254 -38.75 39.76 20.86
CA PRO A 254 -37.69 40.48 21.55
C PRO A 254 -38.16 41.80 22.15
N ALA A 255 -37.49 42.24 23.22
CA ALA A 255 -37.75 43.55 23.81
C ALA A 255 -37.62 44.69 22.77
N PRO A 256 -38.39 45.78 22.89
CA PRO A 256 -38.16 46.98 22.10
C PRO A 256 -36.80 47.59 22.47
N TYR A 257 -36.21 48.39 21.59
CA TYR A 257 -34.98 49.15 21.91
C TYR A 257 -35.18 50.65 21.67
N VAL A 258 -34.30 51.49 22.20
CA VAL A 258 -34.35 52.94 21.99
C VAL A 258 -33.17 53.38 21.13
N GLU A 259 -33.42 54.06 20.00
CA GLU A 259 -32.35 54.46 19.06
C GLU A 259 -31.35 55.47 19.63
N GLU A 260 -31.72 56.16 20.71
CA GLU A 260 -30.87 57.10 21.45
C GLU A 260 -30.16 56.45 22.67
N ALA A 261 -30.37 55.16 22.93
CA ALA A 261 -29.75 54.41 24.02
C ALA A 261 -28.56 53.56 23.53
N ASP A 262 -27.62 53.27 24.44
CA ASP A 262 -26.56 52.28 24.24
C ASP A 262 -26.93 51.01 25.04
N GLY A 263 -27.49 50.02 24.36
CA GLY A 263 -28.16 48.89 24.99
C GLY A 263 -29.31 49.35 25.90
N ASP A 264 -29.26 48.95 27.17
CA ASP A 264 -30.26 49.26 28.18
C ASP A 264 -30.03 50.64 28.86
N TYR A 265 -29.01 51.41 28.43
CA TYR A 265 -28.69 52.72 29.00
C TYR A 265 -29.06 53.90 28.09
N LEU A 266 -29.90 54.82 28.58
CA LEU A 266 -30.25 56.06 27.88
C LEU A 266 -29.64 57.31 28.57
N PRO A 267 -28.54 57.90 28.06
CA PRO A 267 -27.93 59.11 28.64
C PRO A 267 -28.82 60.36 28.52
N GLU A 268 -28.77 61.27 29.52
CA GLU A 268 -29.66 62.46 29.62
C GLU A 268 -29.48 63.44 28.43
N GLU A 269 -28.26 63.57 27.92
CA GLU A 269 -27.94 64.39 26.75
C GLU A 269 -28.50 63.82 25.43
N ALA A 270 -28.75 62.52 25.33
CA ALA A 270 -29.12 61.88 24.07
C ALA A 270 -30.56 62.20 23.65
N TYR A 271 -31.48 62.34 24.60
CA TYR A 271 -32.92 62.51 24.33
C TYR A 271 -33.46 63.94 24.45
N GLN A 272 -32.58 64.95 24.34
CA GLN A 272 -32.95 66.38 24.40
C GLN A 272 -33.99 66.83 23.33
N ARG A 273 -34.33 65.97 22.35
CA ARG A 273 -35.33 66.21 21.30
C ARG A 273 -36.44 65.15 21.26
N GLY A 274 -36.60 64.40 22.37
CA GLY A 274 -37.34 63.16 22.45
C GLY A 274 -36.51 61.94 22.00
N ILE A 275 -37.05 60.74 22.21
CA ILE A 275 -36.50 59.46 21.76
C ILE A 275 -37.35 58.80 20.67
N ARG A 276 -36.79 57.77 20.05
CA ARG A 276 -37.48 56.81 19.18
C ARG A 276 -37.35 55.42 19.81
N THR A 277 -38.44 54.97 20.42
CA THR A 277 -38.60 53.57 20.85
C THR A 277 -38.97 52.76 19.62
N VAL A 278 -38.18 51.75 19.31
CA VAL A 278 -38.30 50.94 18.10
C VAL A 278 -38.74 49.54 18.50
N VAL A 279 -39.88 49.14 17.96
CA VAL A 279 -40.28 47.74 17.87
C VAL A 279 -39.52 47.15 16.67
N PRO A 280 -38.58 46.20 16.88
CA PRO A 280 -37.80 45.64 15.79
C PRO A 280 -38.71 44.92 14.79
N LEU A 281 -38.29 44.89 13.51
CA LEU A 281 -38.89 43.97 12.54
C LEU A 281 -38.61 42.54 12.99
N HIS A 282 -39.66 41.85 13.40
CA HIS A 282 -39.60 40.42 13.71
C HIS A 282 -39.99 39.60 12.46
N ALA A 283 -39.46 38.38 12.35
CA ALA A 283 -39.50 37.60 11.09
C ALA A 283 -40.92 37.16 10.69
N ASP A 284 -41.82 37.06 11.66
CA ASP A 284 -43.22 36.67 11.53
C ASP A 284 -44.19 37.88 11.53
N MET A 285 -43.69 39.11 11.55
CA MET A 285 -44.49 40.35 11.53
C MET A 285 -45.25 40.50 10.19
N GLN A 286 -46.52 40.90 10.24
CA GLN A 286 -47.43 40.88 9.08
C GLN A 286 -48.17 42.22 8.88
N ALA A 287 -48.64 42.44 7.66
CA ALA A 287 -49.51 43.58 7.35
C ALA A 287 -50.88 43.40 8.01
N ASN A 288 -51.39 44.48 8.62
CA ASN A 288 -52.57 44.59 9.49
C ASN A 288 -52.41 44.11 10.94
N ASP A 289 -51.21 43.69 11.36
CA ASP A 289 -50.91 43.52 12.79
C ASP A 289 -51.08 44.86 13.54
N VAL A 290 -51.66 44.82 14.74
CA VAL A 290 -51.80 46.01 15.61
C VAL A 290 -50.77 45.94 16.72
N VAL A 291 -49.84 46.89 16.76
CA VAL A 291 -48.81 47.00 17.79
C VAL A 291 -49.21 48.07 18.81
N ASP A 292 -49.31 47.68 20.07
CA ASP A 292 -49.45 48.57 21.22
C ASP A 292 -48.14 48.61 22.01
N LEU A 293 -47.50 49.78 22.09
CA LEU A 293 -46.30 50.03 22.90
C LEU A 293 -46.70 50.61 24.26
N TYR A 294 -46.00 50.19 25.32
CA TYR A 294 -46.15 50.66 26.69
C TYR A 294 -44.79 51.05 27.29
N TRP A 295 -44.74 52.23 27.89
CA TRP A 295 -43.67 52.68 28.80
C TRP A 295 -44.29 52.81 30.20
N GLY A 296 -43.77 52.07 31.19
CA GLY A 296 -44.35 51.98 32.54
C GLY A 296 -45.63 51.15 32.60
N GLU A 297 -46.23 51.08 33.79
CA GLU A 297 -47.51 50.40 34.02
C GLU A 297 -48.66 51.39 34.34
N PRO A 298 -49.94 50.99 34.18
CA PRO A 298 -51.11 51.85 34.44
C PRO A 298 -51.18 52.40 35.88
N GLY A 299 -50.57 53.57 36.10
CA GLY A 299 -50.49 54.22 37.42
C GLY A 299 -49.18 54.97 37.64
N ASP A 300 -48.13 54.69 36.87
CA ASP A 300 -46.86 55.41 36.95
C ASP A 300 -46.96 56.86 36.46
N ASP A 301 -46.25 57.78 37.13
CA ASP A 301 -46.11 59.20 36.72
C ASP A 301 -45.52 59.40 35.31
N GLY A 302 -44.90 58.36 34.75
CA GLY A 302 -44.33 58.31 33.40
C GLY A 302 -45.03 57.33 32.45
N TYR A 303 -46.25 56.85 32.77
CA TYR A 303 -46.97 55.88 31.93
C TYR A 303 -47.32 56.44 30.55
N TYR A 304 -46.94 55.74 29.47
CA TYR A 304 -47.21 56.13 28.09
C TYR A 304 -47.56 54.91 27.21
N PRO A 305 -48.85 54.71 26.87
CA PRO A 305 -49.28 53.78 25.84
C PRO A 305 -49.41 54.45 24.45
N ASP A 306 -49.10 53.73 23.37
CA ASP A 306 -49.23 54.21 21.99
C ASP A 306 -49.52 53.06 21.01
N ARG A 307 -50.26 53.30 19.92
CA ARG A 307 -50.79 52.26 19.02
C ARG A 307 -50.53 52.55 17.54
N VAL A 308 -50.02 51.56 16.82
CA VAL A 308 -49.83 51.60 15.35
C VAL A 308 -50.34 50.31 14.71
N VAL A 309 -51.03 50.43 13.56
CA VAL A 309 -51.34 49.28 12.70
C VAL A 309 -50.29 49.18 11.61
N ILE A 310 -49.69 48.00 11.46
CA ILE A 310 -48.61 47.73 10.51
C ILE A 310 -49.18 47.71 9.09
N GLY A 311 -48.74 48.61 8.21
CA GLY A 311 -49.15 48.63 6.80
C GLY A 311 -48.36 47.64 5.92
N VAL A 312 -47.06 47.53 6.21
CA VAL A 312 -46.12 46.55 5.64
C VAL A 312 -45.12 46.17 6.75
N PRO A 313 -44.62 44.93 6.84
CA PRO A 313 -43.67 44.54 7.88
C PRO A 313 -42.37 45.35 7.81
N GLU A 314 -42.18 46.23 8.79
CA GLU A 314 -40.96 47.03 8.99
C GLU A 314 -40.81 47.38 10.48
N SER A 315 -39.61 47.78 10.93
CA SER A 315 -39.40 48.18 12.32
C SER A 315 -40.17 49.45 12.67
N ILE A 316 -41.19 49.33 13.53
CA ILE A 316 -42.12 50.40 13.88
C ILE A 316 -41.47 51.32 14.92
N ARG A 317 -41.50 52.64 14.65
CA ARG A 317 -40.85 53.66 15.50
C ARG A 317 -41.88 54.55 16.17
N PHE A 318 -41.97 54.44 17.48
CA PHE A 318 -42.77 55.31 18.33
C PHE A 318 -41.90 56.46 18.83
N ARG A 319 -42.38 57.70 18.71
CA ARG A 319 -41.61 58.89 19.09
C ARG A 319 -42.13 59.52 20.36
N LEU A 320 -41.41 59.31 21.47
CA LEU A 320 -41.71 59.92 22.76
C LEU A 320 -41.00 61.27 22.87
N THR A 321 -41.69 62.31 23.32
CA THR A 321 -41.09 63.63 23.59
C THR A 321 -40.37 63.65 24.94
N LYS A 322 -39.42 64.58 25.13
CA LYS A 322 -38.59 64.63 26.36
C LYS A 322 -39.43 64.68 27.65
N ASP A 323 -40.56 65.38 27.64
CA ASP A 323 -41.49 65.46 28.78
C ASP A 323 -42.14 64.12 29.18
N LYS A 324 -42.06 63.09 28.32
CA LYS A 324 -42.51 61.71 28.61
C LYS A 324 -41.38 60.80 29.11
N VAL A 325 -40.13 61.16 28.83
CA VAL A 325 -38.94 60.41 29.27
C VAL A 325 -38.39 60.96 30.59
N ASP A 326 -38.48 62.29 30.80
CA ASP A 326 -38.01 62.97 32.01
C ASP A 326 -38.52 62.38 33.36
N PRO A 327 -39.76 61.86 33.50
CA PRO A 327 -40.21 61.19 34.73
C PRO A 327 -39.40 59.95 35.13
N TRP A 328 -38.63 59.38 34.20
CA TRP A 328 -37.79 58.20 34.38
C TRP A 328 -36.31 58.52 34.61
N LEU A 329 -35.88 59.79 34.52
CA LEU A 329 -34.49 60.18 34.75
C LEU A 329 -34.00 59.79 36.15
N GLY A 330 -32.88 59.07 36.22
CA GLY A 330 -32.34 58.48 37.45
C GLY A 330 -33.07 57.22 37.91
N ARG A 331 -33.87 56.60 37.04
CA ARG A 331 -34.64 55.37 37.29
C ARG A 331 -34.55 54.41 36.10
N ILE A 332 -35.00 53.19 36.32
CA ILE A 332 -35.20 52.18 35.27
C ILE A 332 -36.65 52.27 34.80
N ALA A 333 -36.87 52.41 33.49
CA ALA A 333 -38.18 52.39 32.85
C ALA A 333 -38.44 51.00 32.24
N PRO A 334 -39.50 50.27 32.66
CA PRO A 334 -39.92 49.06 31.96
C PRO A 334 -40.64 49.45 30.67
N VAL A 335 -40.22 48.88 29.55
CA VAL A 335 -40.76 49.17 28.21
C VAL A 335 -41.09 47.88 27.49
N ARG A 336 -42.34 47.73 27.04
CA ARG A 336 -42.86 46.51 26.41
C ARG A 336 -43.89 46.82 25.33
N TYR A 337 -44.18 45.87 24.46
CA TYR A 337 -45.27 45.98 23.49
C TYR A 337 -46.03 44.67 23.32
N THR A 338 -47.23 44.76 22.76
CA THR A 338 -48.03 43.61 22.35
C THR A 338 -48.41 43.74 20.88
N ILE A 339 -48.51 42.60 20.18
CA ILE A 339 -48.93 42.51 18.78
C ILE A 339 -50.24 41.74 18.74
N THR A 340 -51.32 42.38 18.26
CA THR A 340 -52.62 41.74 18.05
C THR A 340 -52.78 41.40 16.57
N ARG A 341 -52.95 40.11 16.27
CA ARG A 341 -53.21 39.57 14.93
C ARG A 341 -54.49 38.72 14.97
N GLY A 342 -55.59 39.26 14.45
CA GLY A 342 -56.89 38.60 14.57
C GLY A 342 -57.29 38.47 16.05
N SER A 343 -57.40 37.25 16.55
CA SER A 343 -57.62 36.92 17.97
C SER A 343 -56.33 36.67 18.77
N THR A 344 -55.19 36.48 18.11
CA THR A 344 -53.91 36.16 18.77
C THR A 344 -53.24 37.43 19.30
N VAL A 345 -52.80 37.42 20.56
CA VAL A 345 -51.98 38.48 21.17
C VAL A 345 -50.61 37.92 21.50
N ILE A 346 -49.59 38.39 20.78
CA ILE A 346 -48.18 38.07 21.06
C ILE A 346 -47.61 39.18 21.95
N ARG A 347 -46.78 38.82 22.93
CA ARG A 347 -46.18 39.75 23.91
C ARG A 347 -44.69 39.91 23.64
N SER A 348 -44.13 41.09 23.88
CA SER A 348 -42.68 41.27 23.90
C SER A 348 -42.07 40.91 25.26
N GLU A 349 -40.77 40.66 25.27
CA GLU A 349 -39.96 40.83 26.48
C GLU A 349 -39.95 42.31 26.93
N VAL A 350 -39.55 42.57 28.17
CA VAL A 350 -39.55 43.91 28.76
C VAL A 350 -38.13 44.47 28.80
N LEU A 351 -37.88 45.54 28.05
CA LEU A 351 -36.65 46.33 28.17
C LEU A 351 -36.66 47.06 29.51
N LYS A 352 -35.59 46.90 30.31
CA LYS A 352 -35.37 47.61 31.58
C LYS A 352 -34.43 48.79 31.37
N LEU A 353 -34.93 49.84 30.71
CA LEU A 353 -34.09 50.96 30.26
C LEU A 353 -33.69 51.88 31.43
N GLY A 354 -32.41 51.89 31.81
CA GLY A 354 -31.83 52.84 32.76
C GLY A 354 -31.67 54.23 32.13
N VAL A 355 -32.50 55.19 32.52
CA VAL A 355 -32.43 56.56 32.00
C VAL A 355 -31.47 57.38 32.87
N GLY A 356 -30.25 57.62 32.38
CA GLY A 356 -29.20 58.33 33.09
C GLY A 356 -28.33 57.50 34.04
N ILE A 357 -28.31 56.16 33.91
CA ILE A 357 -27.55 55.22 34.74
C ILE A 357 -26.59 54.38 33.86
N GLU A 358 -25.28 54.60 33.97
CA GLU A 358 -24.23 53.97 33.12
C GLU A 358 -23.81 52.56 33.63
N PRO A 359 -23.68 51.50 32.79
CA PRO A 359 -23.35 50.13 33.24
C PRO A 359 -21.87 49.90 33.59
N GLN A 360 -21.54 48.92 34.46
CA GLN A 360 -20.18 48.61 34.92
C GLN A 360 -19.80 47.12 34.79
N LYS A 361 -18.58 46.81 34.33
CA LYS A 361 -18.15 45.42 34.08
C LYS A 361 -17.68 44.69 35.35
N MET A 362 -18.30 43.55 35.65
CA MET A 362 -18.07 42.74 36.86
C MET A 362 -17.06 41.57 36.64
N PRO A 363 -16.01 41.43 37.47
CA PRO A 363 -15.03 40.33 37.36
C PRO A 363 -15.55 38.99 37.89
N ALA A 364 -15.02 37.86 37.40
CA ALA A 364 -15.44 36.50 37.83
C ALA A 364 -15.06 36.15 39.29
N PRO A 365 -15.79 35.23 39.96
CA PRO A 365 -15.40 34.68 41.26
C PRO A 365 -14.17 33.76 41.15
N THR A 366 -13.53 33.45 42.28
CA THR A 366 -12.38 32.55 42.35
C THR A 366 -12.56 31.44 43.39
N MET A 367 -11.98 30.26 43.13
CA MET A 367 -11.96 29.13 44.06
C MET A 367 -10.55 28.54 44.13
N ALA A 368 -9.94 28.52 45.31
CA ALA A 368 -8.53 28.11 45.48
C ALA A 368 -8.30 26.59 45.38
N GLN A 369 -9.37 25.78 45.46
CA GLN A 369 -9.33 24.31 45.41
C GLN A 369 -9.57 23.76 44.00
N VAL A 370 -9.84 24.63 43.03
CA VAL A 370 -9.98 24.29 41.61
C VAL A 370 -8.59 24.29 40.97
N ASN A 371 -8.22 23.21 40.30
CA ASN A 371 -6.89 23.07 39.68
C ASN A 371 -6.76 23.87 38.36
N GLU A 372 -5.56 23.90 37.76
CA GLU A 372 -5.32 24.62 36.48
C GLU A 372 -6.14 24.08 35.29
N ALA A 373 -6.70 22.87 35.38
CA ALA A 373 -7.60 22.28 34.40
C ALA A 373 -9.09 22.58 34.66
N GLY A 374 -9.41 23.31 35.74
CA GLY A 374 -10.77 23.67 36.13
C GLY A 374 -11.48 22.61 36.99
N GLU A 375 -10.77 21.67 37.63
CA GLU A 375 -11.38 20.56 38.37
C GLU A 375 -11.37 20.75 39.90
N LEU A 376 -12.46 20.36 40.56
CA LEU A 376 -12.65 20.34 42.02
C LEU A 376 -12.86 18.90 42.51
N ASN A 377 -11.88 18.33 43.21
CA ASN A 377 -11.96 16.97 43.74
C ASN A 377 -12.54 16.92 45.16
N LEU A 378 -13.80 16.51 45.29
CA LEU A 378 -14.50 16.33 46.57
C LEU A 378 -13.88 15.26 47.47
N GLY A 379 -13.20 14.26 46.90
CA GLY A 379 -12.48 13.23 47.66
C GLY A 379 -11.27 13.75 48.42
N ALA A 380 -10.73 14.91 48.02
CA ALA A 380 -9.63 15.60 48.69
C ALA A 380 -10.10 16.65 49.73
N LEU A 381 -11.41 16.93 49.82
CA LEU A 381 -11.96 17.98 50.67
C LEU A 381 -12.63 17.39 51.94
N THR A 382 -12.32 17.98 53.09
CA THR A 382 -12.80 17.46 54.39
C THR A 382 -14.23 17.88 54.75
N LYS A 383 -14.71 19.05 54.27
CA LYS A 383 -16.08 19.51 54.56
C LYS A 383 -16.66 20.58 53.63
N TYR A 384 -15.85 21.55 53.19
CA TYR A 384 -16.31 22.73 52.43
C TYR A 384 -15.47 22.94 51.17
N ALA A 385 -16.09 23.57 50.17
CA ALA A 385 -15.43 24.09 48.98
C ALA A 385 -15.55 25.63 48.96
N ASP A 386 -14.42 26.33 49.02
CA ASP A 386 -14.34 27.76 49.30
C ASP A 386 -14.45 28.59 48.00
N VAL A 387 -15.22 29.68 48.03
CA VAL A 387 -15.44 30.60 46.91
C VAL A 387 -15.30 32.07 47.36
N THR A 388 -14.61 32.87 46.56
CA THR A 388 -14.35 34.29 46.82
C THR A 388 -14.93 35.16 45.70
N VAL A 389 -15.78 36.12 46.07
CA VAL A 389 -16.17 37.25 45.21
C VAL A 389 -15.16 38.38 45.38
N PRO A 390 -14.46 38.83 44.32
CA PRO A 390 -13.53 39.96 44.40
C PRO A 390 -14.26 41.29 44.66
N VAL A 391 -13.50 42.31 45.10
CA VAL A 391 -14.01 43.68 45.22
C VAL A 391 -14.41 44.21 43.84
N TYR A 392 -15.67 44.57 43.67
CA TYR A 392 -16.20 45.21 42.46
C TYR A 392 -16.29 46.73 42.62
N GLU A 393 -16.33 47.44 41.49
CA GLU A 393 -16.50 48.90 41.47
C GLU A 393 -17.95 49.25 41.83
N GLY A 394 -18.16 50.35 42.57
CA GLY A 394 -19.50 50.72 43.09
C GLY A 394 -19.98 49.95 44.33
N MET A 395 -19.27 48.91 44.78
CA MET A 395 -19.60 48.12 45.99
C MET A 395 -19.86 48.99 47.22
N SER A 396 -21.06 48.89 47.79
CA SER A 396 -21.58 49.78 48.83
C SER A 396 -22.39 49.03 49.90
N SER A 397 -22.36 49.52 51.14
CA SER A 397 -23.16 48.96 52.23
C SER A 397 -24.67 48.97 51.89
N GLY A 398 -25.27 47.78 51.89
CA GLY A 398 -26.66 47.55 51.47
C GLY A 398 -26.81 46.70 50.21
N ASP A 399 -25.76 46.55 49.40
CA ASP A 399 -25.79 45.71 48.20
C ASP A 399 -26.01 44.23 48.56
N ARG A 400 -26.84 43.55 47.77
CA ARG A 400 -27.11 42.11 47.89
C ARG A 400 -26.32 41.37 46.84
N VAL A 401 -25.59 40.34 47.25
CA VAL A 401 -24.72 39.54 46.38
C VAL A 401 -25.15 38.09 46.47
N TRP A 402 -25.50 37.47 45.36
CA TRP A 402 -25.76 36.03 45.30
C TRP A 402 -24.62 35.38 44.54
N ILE A 403 -24.02 34.34 45.13
CA ILE A 403 -23.00 33.51 44.48
C ILE A 403 -23.72 32.25 43.99
N ASP A 404 -23.79 32.09 42.68
CA ASP A 404 -24.61 31.09 42.03
C ASP A 404 -23.70 30.01 41.42
N TRP A 405 -23.80 28.79 41.94
CA TRP A 405 -23.30 27.58 41.30
C TRP A 405 -24.37 27.11 40.32
N GLY A 406 -24.03 27.04 39.04
CA GLY A 406 -24.98 26.83 37.96
C GLY A 406 -25.70 25.47 37.97
N PRO A 407 -26.66 25.29 37.05
CA PRO A 407 -27.46 24.06 36.97
C PRO A 407 -26.61 22.85 36.63
N GLY A 408 -27.04 21.70 37.13
CA GLY A 408 -26.42 20.39 36.92
C GLY A 408 -27.34 19.26 37.37
N SER A 409 -27.09 18.05 36.89
CA SER A 409 -28.01 16.89 36.92
C SER A 409 -28.29 16.29 38.30
N GLY A 410 -28.05 17.04 39.37
CA GLY A 410 -28.23 16.65 40.77
C GLY A 410 -29.23 17.49 41.56
N ASN A 411 -29.59 18.70 41.09
CA ASN A 411 -30.36 19.67 41.88
C ASN A 411 -31.47 20.43 41.11
N GLY A 412 -31.68 20.14 39.83
CA GLY A 412 -32.62 20.88 38.98
C GLY A 412 -32.01 22.16 38.39
N ASP A 413 -32.83 22.94 37.69
CA ASP A 413 -32.41 24.09 36.88
C ASP A 413 -32.00 25.32 37.74
N ASP A 414 -32.26 25.30 39.05
CA ASP A 414 -31.95 26.38 40.01
C ASP A 414 -30.50 26.38 40.55
N GLY A 415 -29.74 25.28 40.41
CA GLY A 415 -28.34 25.20 40.88
C GLY A 415 -28.15 25.17 42.41
N LEU A 416 -27.16 25.93 42.92
CA LEU A 416 -26.98 26.24 44.35
C LEU A 416 -26.61 27.72 44.53
N THR A 417 -27.33 28.44 45.39
CA THR A 417 -27.08 29.87 45.64
C THR A 417 -26.66 30.15 47.08
N LEU A 418 -25.58 30.93 47.27
CA LEU A 418 -25.18 31.53 48.55
C LEU A 418 -25.55 33.02 48.57
N ALA A 419 -26.43 33.42 49.48
CA ALA A 419 -26.90 34.80 49.61
C ALA A 419 -26.07 35.60 50.63
N ASN A 420 -25.44 36.66 50.16
CA ASN A 420 -24.53 37.53 50.91
C ASN A 420 -24.98 39.00 50.88
N HIS A 421 -24.48 39.79 51.83
CA HIS A 421 -24.79 41.22 51.95
C HIS A 421 -23.52 42.03 52.21
N VAL A 422 -23.36 43.13 51.47
CA VAL A 422 -22.33 44.13 51.74
C VAL A 422 -22.77 44.98 52.93
N SER A 423 -21.89 45.13 53.90
CA SER A 423 -22.08 45.89 55.14
C SER A 423 -20.96 46.91 55.30
N ASP A 424 -21.13 47.87 56.22
CA ASP A 424 -20.10 48.88 56.55
C ASP A 424 -18.72 48.25 56.90
N GLU A 425 -18.68 47.00 57.34
CA GLU A 425 -17.44 46.27 57.66
C GLU A 425 -16.85 45.48 56.47
N THR A 426 -17.66 45.16 55.46
CA THR A 426 -17.27 44.37 54.26
C THR A 426 -17.16 45.21 52.98
N GLU A 427 -17.63 46.46 52.98
CA GLU A 427 -17.45 47.43 51.90
C GLU A 427 -15.96 47.57 51.51
N GLY A 428 -15.66 47.41 50.23
CA GLY A 428 -14.30 47.47 49.70
C GLY A 428 -13.39 46.27 50.04
N LYS A 429 -13.95 45.12 50.46
CA LYS A 429 -13.23 43.86 50.68
C LYS A 429 -13.87 42.71 49.89
N PRO A 430 -13.11 41.66 49.53
CA PRO A 430 -13.68 40.44 48.96
C PRO A 430 -14.70 39.81 49.92
N ILE A 431 -15.68 39.11 49.35
CA ILE A 431 -16.64 38.30 50.11
C ILE A 431 -16.21 36.84 49.95
N ASP A 432 -15.82 36.22 51.06
CA ASP A 432 -15.46 34.80 51.12
C ASP A 432 -16.64 34.00 51.70
N ASP A 433 -17.05 32.93 51.01
CA ASP A 433 -18.09 32.00 51.44
C ASP A 433 -17.73 30.56 51.00
N ALA A 434 -18.53 29.55 51.34
CA ALA A 434 -18.24 28.16 50.96
C ALA A 434 -19.47 27.26 50.79
N PHE A 435 -19.43 26.43 49.74
CA PHE A 435 -20.42 25.37 49.52
C PHE A 435 -20.08 24.12 50.36
N GLU A 436 -21.08 23.44 50.95
CA GLU A 436 -20.83 22.17 51.65
C GLU A 436 -20.46 21.08 50.64
N VAL A 437 -19.39 20.31 50.88
CA VAL A 437 -18.95 19.20 50.00
C VAL A 437 -20.08 18.19 49.75
N VAL A 438 -20.96 17.97 50.73
CA VAL A 438 -22.12 17.08 50.58
C VAL A 438 -23.15 17.61 49.57
N ALA A 439 -23.31 18.92 49.44
CA ALA A 439 -24.19 19.55 48.47
C ALA A 439 -23.59 19.56 47.05
N LEU A 440 -22.26 19.45 46.93
CA LEU A 440 -21.56 19.34 45.65
C LEU A 440 -21.47 17.90 45.11
N ARG A 441 -21.65 16.87 45.94
CA ARG A 441 -21.61 15.45 45.52
C ARG A 441 -22.54 15.08 44.35
N PRO A 442 -23.75 15.64 44.19
CA PRO A 442 -24.60 15.39 43.03
C PRO A 442 -24.03 15.90 41.70
N PHE A 443 -23.06 16.83 41.73
CA PHE A 443 -22.43 17.42 40.54
C PHE A 443 -21.21 16.64 40.02
N VAL A 444 -20.83 15.55 40.69
CA VAL A 444 -19.68 14.71 40.30
C VAL A 444 -19.82 14.21 38.86
N GLY A 445 -18.77 14.43 38.06
CA GLY A 445 -18.70 14.13 36.63
C GLY A 445 -19.17 15.27 35.72
N GLN A 446 -19.48 16.46 36.25
CA GLN A 446 -20.06 17.58 35.50
C GLN A 446 -19.20 18.83 35.61
N THR A 447 -19.13 19.59 34.52
CA THR A 447 -18.57 20.95 34.47
C THR A 447 -19.69 21.98 34.60
N VAL A 448 -19.61 22.81 35.62
CA VAL A 448 -20.67 23.73 36.05
C VAL A 448 -20.10 25.15 36.15
N PRO A 449 -20.78 26.19 35.63
CA PRO A 449 -20.35 27.57 35.80
C PRO A 449 -20.64 28.06 37.23
N VAL A 450 -19.75 28.87 37.78
CA VAL A 450 -19.93 29.60 39.04
C VAL A 450 -19.85 31.10 38.74
N THR A 451 -20.89 31.83 39.11
CA THR A 451 -21.04 33.28 38.89
C THR A 451 -21.41 33.98 40.19
N TYR A 452 -21.46 35.31 40.19
CA TYR A 452 -22.22 36.04 41.18
C TYR A 452 -22.97 37.22 40.55
N ARG A 453 -24.09 37.59 41.15
CA ARG A 453 -24.92 38.74 40.74
C ARG A 453 -25.14 39.69 41.89
N VAL A 454 -25.23 40.99 41.58
CA VAL A 454 -25.35 42.07 42.56
C VAL A 454 -26.62 42.85 42.30
N GLU A 455 -27.49 42.99 43.31
CA GLU A 455 -28.58 43.96 43.31
C GLU A 455 -28.29 45.05 44.34
N GLY A 456 -28.05 46.26 43.86
CA GLY A 456 -27.75 47.45 44.65
C GLY A 456 -28.49 48.69 44.15
N ASN A 457 -28.34 49.81 44.87
CA ASN A 457 -28.93 51.09 44.45
C ASN A 457 -28.16 51.79 43.31
N LEU A 458 -26.93 51.34 43.04
CA LEU A 458 -26.00 51.94 42.07
C LEU A 458 -25.47 50.95 41.03
N VAL A 459 -25.61 49.64 41.27
CA VAL A 459 -25.17 48.55 40.40
C VAL A 459 -26.26 47.48 40.38
N ASN A 460 -26.59 46.96 39.20
CA ASN A 460 -27.44 45.79 39.03
C ASN A 460 -26.91 44.97 37.84
N ASP A 461 -25.98 44.06 38.11
CA ASP A 461 -25.21 43.35 37.07
C ASP A 461 -24.67 41.98 37.57
N THR A 462 -24.19 41.15 36.64
CA THR A 462 -23.71 39.77 36.86
C THR A 462 -22.26 39.61 36.40
N SER A 463 -21.50 38.75 37.09
CA SER A 463 -20.08 38.49 36.80
C SER A 463 -19.84 37.68 35.52
N ASP A 464 -18.65 37.81 34.95
CA ASP A 464 -18.06 36.74 34.12
C ASP A 464 -18.05 35.39 34.91
N ALA A 465 -18.08 34.24 34.24
CA ALA A 465 -18.21 32.92 34.87
C ALA A 465 -16.88 32.16 35.08
N LEU A 466 -16.76 31.45 36.21
CA LEU A 466 -15.71 30.45 36.48
C LEU A 466 -16.25 29.05 36.19
N LEU A 467 -15.65 28.30 35.25
CA LEU A 467 -16.08 26.92 34.96
C LEU A 467 -15.38 25.92 35.89
N VAL A 468 -16.16 25.04 36.56
CA VAL A 468 -15.67 24.06 37.54
C VAL A 468 -16.19 22.66 37.27
N THR A 469 -15.29 21.70 37.04
CA THR A 469 -15.58 20.27 36.88
C THR A 469 -15.48 19.54 38.21
N VAL A 470 -16.58 19.00 38.72
CA VAL A 470 -16.61 18.33 40.02
C VAL A 470 -16.25 16.84 39.86
N VAL A 471 -15.36 16.32 40.70
CA VAL A 471 -15.01 14.88 40.73
C VAL A 471 -15.00 14.34 42.17
N ASP A 472 -15.25 13.04 42.36
CA ASP A 472 -15.21 12.35 43.66
C ASP A 472 -14.40 11.06 43.51
N ALA A 473 -13.13 11.24 43.16
CA ALA A 473 -12.16 10.16 43.12
C ALA A 473 -11.69 9.86 44.54
N GLY A 474 -11.73 8.59 44.95
CA GLY A 474 -11.01 8.14 46.15
C GLY A 474 -9.52 8.46 46.02
N LEU A 475 -8.82 8.61 47.16
CA LEU A 475 -7.43 9.07 47.16
C LEU A 475 -6.55 8.20 46.24
N GLU A 476 -6.15 8.80 45.12
CA GLU A 476 -5.36 8.15 44.08
C GLU A 476 -3.88 8.40 44.35
N LEU A 477 -3.16 7.35 44.72
CA LEU A 477 -1.72 7.40 44.99
C LEU A 477 -0.93 7.29 43.67
N ALA A 478 0.32 7.75 43.69
CA ALA A 478 1.19 7.72 42.52
C ALA A 478 1.26 6.30 41.88
N PRO A 479 1.22 6.17 40.55
CA PRO A 479 1.13 4.88 39.88
C PRO A 479 2.36 4.00 40.15
N PRO A 480 2.19 2.66 40.15
CA PRO A 480 3.32 1.74 40.20
C PRO A 480 4.17 1.89 38.93
N ARG A 481 5.49 1.85 39.07
CA ARG A 481 6.42 1.92 37.93
C ARG A 481 6.90 0.53 37.54
N ILE A 482 6.84 0.20 36.25
CA ILE A 482 7.39 -1.05 35.71
C ILE A 482 8.58 -0.65 34.82
N PRO A 483 9.85 -0.70 35.30
CA PRO A 483 10.99 -0.13 34.56
C PRO A 483 11.26 -0.76 33.18
N ALA A 484 10.77 -1.98 32.96
CA ALA A 484 10.86 -2.68 31.68
C ALA A 484 9.72 -2.37 30.70
N VAL A 485 8.71 -1.59 31.10
CA VAL A 485 7.67 -1.10 30.19
C VAL A 485 8.18 0.16 29.50
N VAL A 486 8.27 0.10 28.17
CA VAL A 486 8.68 1.23 27.31
C VAL A 486 7.57 1.48 26.30
N ASP A 487 7.17 2.73 26.12
CA ASP A 487 6.09 3.16 25.22
C ASP A 487 4.77 2.35 25.34
N GLY A 488 4.44 1.92 26.57
CA GLY A 488 3.23 1.15 26.86
C GLY A 488 3.31 -0.33 26.47
N LYS A 489 4.51 -0.87 26.23
CA LYS A 489 4.75 -2.29 25.91
C LYS A 489 5.79 -2.92 26.85
N LEU A 490 5.60 -4.20 27.17
CA LEU A 490 6.58 -5.05 27.86
C LEU A 490 6.96 -6.21 26.95
N ASP A 491 8.23 -6.30 26.56
CA ASP A 491 8.76 -7.45 25.83
C ASP A 491 9.25 -8.52 26.82
N PRO A 492 8.68 -9.74 26.84
CA PRO A 492 9.07 -10.78 27.80
C PRO A 492 10.58 -11.07 27.81
N ARG A 493 11.27 -10.92 26.67
CA ARG A 493 12.71 -11.20 26.53
C ARG A 493 13.57 -10.29 27.41
N GLN A 494 13.07 -9.09 27.76
CA GLN A 494 13.76 -8.12 28.62
C GLN A 494 13.65 -8.47 30.11
N VAL A 495 12.68 -9.31 30.50
CA VAL A 495 12.34 -9.65 31.89
C VAL A 495 12.39 -11.15 32.18
N ALA A 496 13.34 -11.86 31.56
CA ALA A 496 13.55 -13.31 31.76
C ALA A 496 13.78 -13.75 33.23
N GLY A 497 14.07 -12.82 34.14
CA GLY A 497 14.15 -13.04 35.59
C GLY A 497 12.86 -12.74 36.38
N GLY A 498 11.78 -12.35 35.70
CA GLY A 498 10.58 -11.75 36.26
C GLY A 498 10.54 -10.22 36.05
N ALA A 499 9.34 -9.65 35.94
CA ALA A 499 9.14 -8.21 35.78
C ALA A 499 9.13 -7.50 37.13
N GLU A 500 9.93 -6.44 37.27
CA GLU A 500 9.97 -5.60 38.46
C GLU A 500 8.82 -4.58 38.45
N VAL A 501 8.11 -4.44 39.57
CA VAL A 501 7.05 -3.45 39.76
C VAL A 501 7.33 -2.67 41.04
N VAL A 502 7.56 -1.37 40.92
CA VAL A 502 8.00 -0.47 41.99
C VAL A 502 6.85 0.43 42.41
N VAL A 503 6.28 0.20 43.58
CA VAL A 503 5.26 1.08 44.18
C VAL A 503 5.97 2.27 44.85
N PRO A 504 5.72 3.53 44.44
CA PRO A 504 6.32 4.69 45.08
C PRO A 504 5.92 4.80 46.56
N PHE A 505 6.86 5.14 47.44
CA PHE A 505 6.52 5.41 48.84
C PHE A 505 5.90 6.80 49.02
N ASP A 506 4.68 6.83 49.58
CA ASP A 506 3.99 8.06 49.96
C ASP A 506 4.10 8.29 51.47
N ALA A 507 4.71 9.41 51.88
CA ALA A 507 5.02 9.68 53.28
C ALA A 507 3.83 10.20 54.10
N ASP A 508 2.78 10.69 53.45
CA ASP A 508 1.60 11.27 54.09
C ASP A 508 0.50 10.20 54.30
N HIS A 509 0.56 9.10 53.54
CA HIS A 509 -0.46 8.05 53.53
C HIS A 509 0.03 6.63 53.86
N MET A 510 1.32 6.29 53.64
CA MET A 510 1.85 4.93 53.91
C MET A 510 2.60 4.85 55.25
N GLU A 511 1.94 4.38 56.30
CA GLU A 511 2.52 4.18 57.62
C GLU A 511 3.01 2.74 57.88
N LEU A 512 3.97 2.60 58.82
CA LEU A 512 4.46 1.30 59.29
C LEU A 512 3.32 0.45 59.87
N GLY A 513 3.02 -0.66 59.19
CA GLY A 513 1.95 -1.58 59.58
C GLY A 513 0.73 -1.56 58.66
N ASN A 514 0.68 -0.66 57.67
CA ASN A 514 -0.24 -0.78 56.56
C ASN A 514 0.23 -1.86 55.56
N THR A 515 -0.64 -2.32 54.67
CA THR A 515 -0.32 -3.34 53.66
C THR A 515 -0.57 -2.79 52.25
N ILE A 516 0.38 -3.00 51.34
CA ILE A 516 0.19 -2.77 49.91
C ILE A 516 -0.18 -4.09 49.24
N ARG A 517 -1.31 -4.14 48.54
CA ARG A 517 -1.72 -5.24 47.66
C ARG A 517 -1.49 -4.85 46.21
N LEU A 518 -0.43 -5.35 45.59
CA LEU A 518 -0.23 -5.21 44.14
C LEU A 518 -1.19 -6.15 43.40
N ARG A 519 -1.86 -5.63 42.35
CA ARG A 519 -2.68 -6.37 41.40
C ARG A 519 -2.13 -6.16 40.00
N TRP A 520 -1.70 -7.24 39.36
CA TRP A 520 -1.36 -7.33 37.94
C TRP A 520 -2.49 -8.09 37.26
N ARG A 521 -3.34 -7.38 36.50
CA ARG A 521 -4.53 -7.95 35.87
C ARG A 521 -4.35 -8.01 34.37
N SER A 522 -4.37 -9.22 33.81
CA SER A 522 -4.25 -9.46 32.38
C SER A 522 -5.63 -9.73 31.76
N THR A 523 -5.79 -9.43 30.47
CA THR A 523 -6.93 -9.93 29.69
C THR A 523 -6.89 -11.46 29.49
N ASN A 524 -5.74 -12.11 29.75
CA ASN A 524 -5.64 -13.55 29.94
C ASN A 524 -5.63 -13.88 31.45
N ALA A 525 -6.67 -14.55 31.96
CA ALA A 525 -6.79 -14.89 33.37
C ALA A 525 -5.67 -15.82 33.90
N ASP A 526 -5.00 -16.59 33.03
CA ASP A 526 -3.85 -17.42 33.42
C ASP A 526 -2.58 -16.58 33.71
N ALA A 527 -2.59 -15.29 33.34
CA ALA A 527 -1.53 -14.30 33.58
C ALA A 527 -1.90 -13.25 34.64
N ASP A 528 -2.97 -13.48 35.41
CA ASP A 528 -3.30 -12.66 36.58
C ASP A 528 -2.33 -12.96 37.75
N PHE A 529 -1.85 -11.91 38.41
CA PHE A 529 -0.99 -12.02 39.58
C PHE A 529 -1.38 -11.01 40.66
N THR A 530 -1.25 -11.41 41.92
CA THR A 530 -1.53 -10.55 43.08
C THR A 530 -0.57 -10.91 44.19
N GLN A 531 0.04 -9.90 44.82
CA GLN A 531 0.98 -10.07 45.92
C GLN A 531 0.78 -8.95 46.94
N GLU A 532 0.83 -9.30 48.22
CA GLU A 532 0.77 -8.35 49.33
C GLU A 532 2.16 -8.19 49.98
N LYS A 533 2.51 -6.96 50.34
CA LYS A 533 3.70 -6.64 51.15
C LYS A 533 3.34 -5.57 52.19
N PRO A 534 3.85 -5.67 53.44
CA PRO A 534 3.68 -4.63 54.43
C PRO A 534 4.49 -3.38 54.04
N VAL A 535 3.99 -2.20 54.38
CA VAL A 535 4.75 -0.95 54.34
C VAL A 535 5.89 -1.05 55.35
N GLY A 536 7.13 -0.93 54.86
CA GLY A 536 8.34 -1.03 55.66
C GLY A 536 8.58 0.18 56.56
N GLY A 537 9.36 0.01 57.62
CA GLY A 537 9.67 1.06 58.60
C GLY A 537 10.68 2.12 58.14
N GLY A 538 10.70 2.48 56.86
CA GLY A 538 11.59 3.49 56.30
C GLY A 538 11.07 4.00 54.96
N ALA A 539 11.27 5.30 54.70
CA ALA A 539 10.81 5.97 53.49
C ALA A 539 11.57 5.50 52.24
N LYS A 540 11.09 4.41 51.64
CA LYS A 540 11.60 3.78 50.43
C LYS A 540 10.48 3.08 49.69
N ASP A 541 10.54 3.14 48.37
CA ASP A 541 9.65 2.43 47.46
C ASP A 541 9.56 0.93 47.77
N ILE A 542 8.41 0.35 47.41
CA ILE A 542 8.06 -1.03 47.70
C ILE A 542 8.12 -1.83 46.40
N GLU A 543 9.24 -2.52 46.21
CA GLU A 543 9.53 -3.35 45.04
C GLU A 543 8.77 -4.68 45.10
N PHE A 544 8.17 -5.10 43.99
CA PHE A 544 7.54 -6.40 43.74
C PHE A 544 8.19 -7.06 42.51
N THR A 545 8.10 -8.39 42.42
CA THR A 545 8.57 -9.14 41.25
C THR A 545 7.46 -10.05 40.78
N VAL A 546 7.00 -9.84 39.54
CA VAL A 546 6.04 -10.70 38.85
C VAL A 546 6.83 -11.82 38.18
N PRO A 547 6.55 -13.11 38.49
CA PRO A 547 7.30 -14.23 37.91
C PRO A 547 7.26 -14.26 36.38
N PHE A 548 8.35 -14.71 35.74
CA PHE A 548 8.44 -14.74 34.28
C PHE A 548 7.36 -15.61 33.62
N ASP A 549 6.95 -16.71 34.26
CA ASP A 549 5.86 -17.59 33.79
C ASP A 549 4.49 -16.89 33.75
N ILE A 550 4.26 -15.90 34.63
CA ILE A 550 3.06 -15.04 34.55
C ILE A 550 3.18 -14.05 33.38
N VAL A 551 4.36 -13.48 33.15
CA VAL A 551 4.58 -12.54 32.02
C VAL A 551 4.46 -13.28 30.68
N ASP A 552 5.03 -14.48 30.57
CA ASP A 552 5.00 -15.34 29.38
C ASP A 552 3.56 -15.83 29.07
N ALA A 553 2.81 -16.27 30.10
CA ALA A 553 1.39 -16.57 29.95
C ALA A 553 0.56 -15.35 29.50
N GLY A 554 1.06 -14.14 29.75
CA GLY A 554 0.43 -12.88 29.37
C GLY A 554 0.74 -12.40 27.96
N LEU A 555 1.46 -13.15 27.13
CA LEU A 555 1.77 -12.73 25.75
C LEU A 555 0.49 -12.37 24.95
N ASP A 556 0.56 -11.28 24.19
CA ASP A 556 -0.51 -10.63 23.44
C ASP A 556 -1.70 -10.14 24.30
N SER A 557 -1.55 -10.12 25.63
CA SER A 557 -2.57 -9.60 26.56
C SER A 557 -2.32 -8.14 26.93
N THR A 558 -3.40 -7.41 27.21
CA THR A 558 -3.29 -6.13 27.91
C THR A 558 -3.23 -6.41 29.41
N VAL A 559 -2.22 -5.85 30.07
CA VAL A 559 -2.05 -5.89 31.52
C VAL A 559 -2.33 -4.52 32.10
N THR A 560 -3.17 -4.48 33.12
CA THR A 560 -3.39 -3.31 33.98
C THR A 560 -2.78 -3.58 35.34
N VAL A 561 -1.83 -2.75 35.75
CA VAL A 561 -1.16 -2.83 37.05
C VAL A 561 -1.64 -1.71 37.96
N THR A 562 -2.13 -2.06 39.14
CA THR A 562 -2.58 -1.15 40.20
C THR A 562 -2.21 -1.74 41.57
N TYR A 563 -2.32 -0.95 42.64
CA TYR A 563 -2.16 -1.46 43.99
C TYR A 563 -3.18 -0.82 44.94
N ASP A 564 -3.56 -1.54 45.99
CA ASP A 564 -4.37 -0.99 47.09
C ASP A 564 -3.48 -0.72 48.31
N LEU A 565 -3.69 0.43 48.96
CA LEU A 565 -3.27 0.67 50.34
C LEU A 565 -4.38 0.19 51.29
N ILE A 566 -4.04 -0.80 52.11
CA ILE A 566 -4.94 -1.46 53.05
C ILE A 566 -4.58 -1.06 54.48
N VAL A 567 -5.56 -0.52 55.20
CA VAL A 567 -5.44 -0.08 56.59
C VAL A 567 -6.58 -0.69 57.39
N ASN A 568 -6.25 -1.53 58.37
CA ASN A 568 -7.24 -2.26 59.19
C ASN A 568 -8.26 -3.09 58.36
N ASP A 569 -7.77 -3.81 57.34
CA ASP A 569 -8.53 -4.62 56.37
C ASP A 569 -9.38 -3.84 55.34
N ASP A 570 -9.57 -2.52 55.51
CA ASP A 570 -10.24 -1.66 54.53
C ASP A 570 -9.25 -1.10 53.48
N VAL A 571 -9.69 -0.99 52.22
CA VAL A 571 -8.96 -0.28 51.15
C VAL A 571 -9.25 1.22 51.30
N VAL A 572 -8.23 2.00 51.63
CA VAL A 572 -8.37 3.44 51.93
C VAL A 572 -7.87 4.34 50.80
N ALA A 573 -7.01 3.81 49.93
CA ALA A 573 -6.48 4.48 48.75
C ALA A 573 -6.00 3.40 47.75
N SER A 574 -5.93 3.76 46.47
CA SER A 574 -5.36 2.88 45.43
C SER A 574 -4.40 3.67 44.54
N GLY A 575 -3.35 3.02 44.06
CA GLY A 575 -2.44 3.60 43.09
C GLY A 575 -3.04 3.66 41.69
N ALA A 576 -2.85 4.79 41.01
CA ALA A 576 -3.27 4.99 39.63
C ALA A 576 -2.88 3.80 38.74
N ALA A 577 -3.83 3.32 37.94
CA ALA A 577 -3.65 2.09 37.17
C ALA A 577 -2.86 2.36 35.87
N ILE A 578 -1.76 1.63 35.65
CA ILE A 578 -1.02 1.67 34.37
C ILE A 578 -1.43 0.47 33.51
N PRO A 579 -2.07 0.70 32.34
CA PRO A 579 -2.19 -0.31 31.30
C PRO A 579 -0.92 -0.36 30.42
N PHE A 580 -0.51 -1.56 30.04
CA PHE A 580 0.45 -1.81 28.96
C PHE A 580 0.14 -3.14 28.27
N VAL A 581 0.68 -3.39 27.09
CA VAL A 581 0.55 -4.68 26.40
C VAL A 581 1.81 -5.50 26.66
N ILE A 582 1.66 -6.78 27.00
CA ILE A 582 2.78 -7.72 26.90
C ILE A 582 2.84 -8.16 25.44
N GLU A 583 3.82 -7.65 24.72
CA GLU A 583 3.95 -7.84 23.27
C GLU A 583 5.41 -8.18 22.98
N GLN A 584 5.65 -9.34 22.37
CA GLN A 584 6.97 -9.69 21.90
C GLN A 584 7.22 -9.00 20.56
N SER A 585 8.17 -8.06 20.53
CA SER A 585 8.47 -7.29 19.33
C SER A 585 8.94 -8.21 18.19
N GLU A 586 8.46 -7.99 16.96
CA GLU A 586 8.98 -8.72 15.80
C GLU A 586 10.51 -8.61 15.71
N LEU A 587 11.16 -9.70 15.33
CA LEU A 587 12.59 -9.67 15.05
C LEU A 587 12.89 -8.75 13.86
N PRO A 588 13.98 -7.96 13.89
CA PRO A 588 14.33 -7.12 12.75
C PRO A 588 14.57 -7.97 11.49
N ALA A 589 14.16 -7.46 10.33
CA ALA A 589 14.53 -8.08 9.07
C ALA A 589 16.07 -8.01 8.87
N VAL A 590 16.63 -9.03 8.24
CA VAL A 590 18.06 -9.05 7.90
C VAL A 590 18.41 -7.93 6.92
N VAL A 591 19.59 -7.32 7.10
CA VAL A 591 20.13 -6.32 6.17
C VAL A 591 21.39 -6.86 5.50
N MET A 592 21.33 -7.08 4.19
CA MET A 592 22.51 -7.32 3.35
C MET A 592 23.26 -5.99 3.16
N THR A 593 24.35 -5.75 3.88
CA THR A 593 25.04 -4.43 3.83
C THR A 593 25.83 -4.19 2.54
N ASP A 594 26.07 -5.23 1.75
CA ASP A 594 26.66 -5.15 0.41
C ASP A 594 25.62 -4.93 -0.70
N ALA A 595 24.33 -4.80 -0.36
CA ALA A 595 23.26 -4.50 -1.33
C ALA A 595 22.99 -2.99 -1.44
N ASN A 596 22.82 -2.50 -2.67
CA ASN A 596 22.49 -1.11 -2.98
C ASN A 596 21.04 -1.02 -3.49
N GLU A 597 20.20 -0.21 -2.85
CA GLU A 597 18.76 -0.05 -3.17
C GLU A 597 17.96 -1.37 -3.33
N GLY A 598 18.40 -2.44 -2.67
CA GLY A 598 17.78 -3.79 -2.76
C GLY A 598 18.39 -4.70 -3.83
N ASN A 599 19.32 -4.21 -4.64
CA ASN A 599 20.13 -5.03 -5.55
C ASN A 599 21.47 -5.43 -4.89
N LEU A 600 21.73 -6.72 -4.78
CA LEU A 600 22.99 -7.29 -4.32
C LEU A 600 23.84 -7.69 -5.55
N ASN A 601 24.72 -6.80 -5.98
CA ASN A 601 25.60 -7.05 -7.11
C ASN A 601 26.70 -8.08 -6.74
N PRO A 602 26.79 -9.26 -7.38
CA PRO A 602 27.82 -10.26 -7.06
C PRO A 602 29.26 -9.77 -7.25
N ASP A 603 29.49 -8.76 -8.09
CA ASP A 603 30.83 -8.24 -8.34
C ASP A 603 31.34 -7.37 -7.18
N ASP A 604 30.44 -6.68 -6.47
CA ASP A 604 30.76 -5.84 -5.30
C ASP A 604 30.90 -6.65 -3.99
N VAL A 605 30.38 -7.88 -3.95
CA VAL A 605 30.49 -8.77 -2.79
C VAL A 605 31.96 -9.08 -2.44
N PRO A 606 32.38 -8.94 -1.17
CA PRO A 606 33.72 -9.31 -0.70
C PRO A 606 34.12 -10.76 -1.00
N ALA A 607 35.42 -11.02 -1.11
CA ALA A 607 35.94 -12.35 -1.44
C ALA A 607 35.62 -13.43 -0.39
N ASP A 608 35.41 -13.02 0.87
CA ASP A 608 34.98 -13.83 2.00
C ASP A 608 33.45 -13.94 2.15
N GLY A 609 32.69 -13.26 1.28
CA GLY A 609 31.23 -13.39 1.18
C GLY A 609 30.44 -12.15 1.59
N ALA A 610 29.16 -12.15 1.21
CA ALA A 610 28.23 -11.05 1.47
C ALA A 610 27.81 -11.02 2.94
N THR A 611 27.68 -9.80 3.46
CA THR A 611 27.51 -9.46 4.87
C THR A 611 26.02 -9.45 5.22
N VAL A 612 25.61 -10.40 6.04
CA VAL A 612 24.32 -10.45 6.71
C VAL A 612 24.46 -9.71 8.04
N ARG A 613 23.95 -8.48 8.15
CA ARG A 613 23.80 -7.77 9.43
C ARG A 613 22.45 -8.11 10.03
N ILE A 614 22.46 -8.53 11.30
CA ILE A 614 21.26 -8.62 12.14
C ILE A 614 21.44 -7.60 13.27
N ASP A 615 20.44 -6.74 13.43
CA ASP A 615 20.51 -5.57 14.29
C ASP A 615 20.41 -5.89 15.79
N GLU A 616 20.97 -5.05 16.66
CA GLU A 616 20.90 -5.19 18.12
C GLU A 616 19.45 -5.29 18.67
N THR A 617 18.47 -4.73 17.94
CA THR A 617 17.04 -4.84 18.22
C THR A 617 16.49 -6.28 18.20
N ALA A 618 17.26 -7.26 17.74
CA ALA A 618 16.95 -8.69 17.91
C ALA A 618 17.05 -9.20 19.36
N LEU A 619 17.53 -8.36 20.31
CA LEU A 619 17.64 -8.64 21.74
C LEU A 619 18.41 -9.94 22.03
N PHE A 620 19.65 -10.06 21.54
CA PHE A 620 20.48 -11.24 21.72
C PHE A 620 20.84 -11.51 23.20
N ALA A 621 20.56 -12.72 23.69
CA ALA A 621 21.01 -13.18 25.00
C ALA A 621 22.20 -14.14 24.89
N LEU A 622 23.05 -14.19 25.93
CA LEU A 622 24.21 -15.09 25.98
C LEU A 622 23.81 -16.55 25.73
N ASP A 623 24.59 -17.25 24.91
CA ASP A 623 24.37 -18.64 24.47
C ASP A 623 23.13 -18.89 23.58
N ASP A 624 22.38 -17.87 23.16
CA ASP A 624 21.41 -17.97 22.06
C ASP A 624 22.09 -18.48 20.78
N ILE A 625 21.36 -19.21 19.92
CA ILE A 625 21.90 -19.75 18.67
C ILE A 625 21.16 -19.16 17.47
N VAL A 626 21.87 -18.33 16.69
CA VAL A 626 21.37 -17.70 15.46
C VAL A 626 21.73 -18.57 14.25
N THR A 627 20.77 -18.79 13.36
CA THR A 627 20.99 -19.48 12.08
C THR A 627 20.41 -18.65 10.95
N VAL A 628 21.21 -18.33 9.93
CA VAL A 628 20.76 -17.59 8.74
C VAL A 628 20.47 -18.55 7.59
N TYR A 629 19.37 -18.30 6.90
CA TYR A 629 18.89 -19.05 5.75
C TYR A 629 18.86 -18.12 4.53
N TRP A 630 19.48 -18.58 3.45
CA TRP A 630 19.45 -17.99 2.13
C TRP A 630 18.70 -18.93 1.20
N LYS A 631 17.75 -18.39 0.45
CA LYS A 631 16.92 -19.12 -0.49
C LYS A 631 17.00 -18.42 -1.84
N GLY A 632 17.60 -19.08 -2.81
CA GLY A 632 18.00 -18.48 -4.09
C GLY A 632 18.10 -19.52 -5.20
N ALA A 633 19.04 -19.37 -6.13
CA ALA A 633 19.27 -20.39 -7.16
C ALA A 633 19.74 -21.74 -6.57
N THR A 634 20.37 -21.70 -5.40
CA THR A 634 20.60 -22.85 -4.53
C THR A 634 20.42 -22.38 -3.09
N ASP A 635 19.63 -23.11 -2.31
CA ASP A 635 19.41 -22.80 -0.89
C ASP A 635 20.69 -23.05 -0.09
N TYR A 636 21.00 -22.12 0.83
CA TYR A 636 22.19 -22.16 1.66
C TYR A 636 21.84 -21.80 3.10
N GLN A 637 22.51 -22.47 4.04
CA GLN A 637 22.36 -22.20 5.47
C GLN A 637 23.74 -21.85 6.04
N VAL A 638 23.85 -20.68 6.68
CA VAL A 638 25.06 -20.29 7.40
C VAL A 638 25.25 -21.22 8.60
N PRO A 639 26.48 -21.66 8.92
CA PRO A 639 26.75 -22.40 10.14
C PRO A 639 26.22 -21.67 11.38
N ALA A 640 25.51 -22.39 12.24
CA ALA A 640 24.85 -21.83 13.41
C ALA A 640 25.84 -21.08 14.32
N TYR A 641 25.51 -19.84 14.67
CA TYR A 641 26.33 -18.93 15.44
C TYR A 641 25.82 -18.80 16.88
N THR A 642 26.66 -19.10 17.87
CA THR A 642 26.34 -18.92 19.29
C THR A 642 26.70 -17.52 19.76
N ILE A 643 25.73 -16.79 20.31
CA ILE A 643 25.87 -15.44 20.85
C ILE A 643 26.84 -15.43 22.03
N LYS A 644 27.84 -14.55 21.97
CA LYS A 644 28.86 -14.36 23.01
C LYS A 644 28.55 -13.13 23.87
N ALA A 645 29.24 -13.00 25.00
CA ALA A 645 29.10 -11.84 25.88
C ALA A 645 29.45 -10.49 25.23
N SER A 646 30.21 -10.48 24.12
CA SER A 646 30.48 -9.30 23.29
C SER A 646 29.30 -8.88 22.42
N ASP A 647 28.41 -9.80 22.12
CA ASP A 647 27.39 -9.67 21.07
C ASP A 647 26.04 -9.23 21.69
N VAL A 648 25.88 -9.41 23.01
CA VAL A 648 24.73 -8.93 23.78
C VAL A 648 24.66 -7.40 23.72
N GLY A 649 23.55 -6.88 23.18
CA GLY A 649 23.32 -5.44 23.00
C GLY A 649 24.03 -4.82 21.78
N ASN A 650 24.60 -5.62 20.88
CA ASN A 650 25.23 -5.16 19.64
C ASN A 650 24.67 -5.94 18.43
N ALA A 651 24.63 -5.32 17.26
CA ALA A 651 24.42 -6.06 16.01
C ALA A 651 25.50 -7.11 15.77
N ILE A 652 25.13 -8.18 15.07
CA ILE A 652 26.04 -9.22 14.60
C ILE A 652 26.12 -9.24 13.08
N GLU A 653 27.29 -9.61 12.55
CA GLU A 653 27.53 -9.79 11.13
C GLU A 653 27.93 -11.24 10.82
N LEU A 654 27.23 -11.85 9.87
CA LEU A 654 27.46 -13.21 9.37
C LEU A 654 27.73 -13.17 7.85
N ARG A 655 28.23 -14.25 7.27
CA ARG A 655 28.70 -14.29 5.87
C ARG A 655 27.94 -15.33 5.03
N ILE A 656 27.39 -14.90 3.90
CA ILE A 656 26.94 -15.77 2.80
C ILE A 656 28.11 -15.92 1.83
N PRO A 657 28.60 -17.14 1.51
CA PRO A 657 29.74 -17.31 0.60
C PRO A 657 29.53 -16.63 -0.75
N LYS A 658 30.56 -15.97 -1.29
CA LYS A 658 30.47 -15.25 -2.57
C LYS A 658 29.95 -16.13 -3.71
N ALA A 659 30.37 -17.40 -3.76
CA ALA A 659 29.89 -18.37 -4.75
C ALA A 659 28.37 -18.57 -4.73
N THR A 660 27.73 -18.56 -3.55
CA THR A 660 26.27 -18.68 -3.39
C THR A 660 25.53 -17.46 -3.97
N VAL A 661 26.11 -16.27 -3.81
CA VAL A 661 25.57 -15.04 -4.43
C VAL A 661 25.79 -15.06 -5.94
N GLU A 662 26.97 -15.44 -6.41
CA GLU A 662 27.28 -15.55 -7.85
C GLU A 662 26.38 -16.55 -8.58
N GLN A 663 26.08 -17.70 -7.96
CA GLN A 663 25.13 -18.69 -8.47
C GLN A 663 23.70 -18.15 -8.58
N SER A 664 23.34 -17.16 -7.76
CA SER A 664 22.01 -16.53 -7.74
C SER A 664 21.89 -15.30 -8.66
N ASN A 665 22.93 -14.99 -9.46
CA ASN A 665 22.90 -13.86 -10.40
C ASN A 665 21.79 -13.99 -11.45
N GLY A 666 20.94 -12.97 -11.55
CA GLY A 666 19.74 -12.95 -12.38
C GLY A 666 18.48 -13.48 -11.68
N THR A 667 18.50 -13.68 -10.36
CA THR A 667 17.34 -14.13 -9.58
C THR A 667 17.00 -13.17 -8.43
N VAL A 668 15.79 -13.30 -7.88
CA VAL A 668 15.42 -12.71 -6.59
C VAL A 668 15.69 -13.76 -5.51
N VAL A 669 16.36 -13.36 -4.44
CA VAL A 669 16.69 -14.22 -3.29
C VAL A 669 15.96 -13.75 -2.05
N GLU A 670 15.64 -14.69 -1.16
CA GLU A 670 14.99 -14.47 0.12
C GLU A 670 15.99 -14.83 1.23
N VAL A 671 16.24 -13.91 2.16
CA VAL A 671 17.15 -14.12 3.30
C VAL A 671 16.37 -13.91 4.58
N LYS A 672 16.51 -14.84 5.52
CA LYS A 672 15.92 -14.73 6.87
C LYS A 672 16.84 -15.39 7.89
N TYR A 673 16.54 -15.25 9.17
CA TYR A 673 17.23 -15.98 10.22
C TYR A 673 16.27 -16.51 11.28
N SER A 674 16.77 -17.42 12.11
CA SER A 674 16.07 -17.91 13.30
C SER A 674 16.99 -17.78 14.52
N ILE A 675 16.44 -17.45 15.68
CA ILE A 675 17.13 -17.48 16.98
C ILE A 675 16.52 -18.57 17.84
N LEU A 676 17.30 -19.60 18.16
CA LEU A 676 16.97 -20.52 19.26
C LEU A 676 17.39 -19.88 20.57
N ARG A 677 16.39 -19.44 21.35
CA ARG A 677 16.59 -18.79 22.66
C ARG A 677 17.07 -19.79 23.69
N LYS A 678 18.19 -19.50 24.36
CA LYS A 678 18.79 -20.45 25.29
C LYS A 678 18.00 -20.59 26.59
N ALA A 679 17.39 -19.51 27.06
CA ALA A 679 16.66 -19.46 28.32
C ALA A 679 15.32 -20.22 28.26
N SER A 680 14.54 -20.05 27.19
CA SER A 680 13.22 -20.68 27.02
C SER A 680 13.25 -21.97 26.20
N GLY A 681 14.23 -22.13 25.30
CA GLY A 681 14.31 -23.25 24.35
C GLY A 681 13.41 -23.11 23.12
N PHE A 682 12.74 -21.96 22.94
CA PHE A 682 11.94 -21.67 21.75
C PHE A 682 12.79 -21.11 20.60
N THR A 683 12.32 -21.31 19.37
CA THR A 683 12.90 -20.70 18.17
C THR A 683 12.00 -19.56 17.69
N GLU A 684 12.57 -18.36 17.56
CA GLU A 684 11.95 -17.21 16.88
C GLU A 684 12.46 -17.12 15.44
N ASP A 685 11.59 -16.82 14.48
CA ASP A 685 11.93 -16.61 13.06
C ASP A 685 11.85 -15.12 12.71
N SER A 686 12.79 -14.61 11.92
CA SER A 686 12.73 -13.24 11.37
C SER A 686 11.75 -13.15 10.20
N PRO A 687 11.18 -11.96 9.94
CA PRO A 687 10.62 -11.64 8.62
C PRO A 687 11.65 -11.90 7.51
N PRO A 688 11.22 -12.37 6.33
CA PRO A 688 12.10 -12.54 5.18
C PRO A 688 12.40 -11.19 4.50
N ALA A 689 13.65 -10.94 4.18
CA ALA A 689 14.08 -9.84 3.32
C ALA A 689 14.38 -10.36 1.90
N THR A 690 13.88 -9.68 0.86
CA THR A 690 14.13 -10.04 -0.53
C THR A 690 15.11 -9.11 -1.21
N TYR A 691 16.05 -9.66 -1.97
CA TYR A 691 17.03 -8.91 -2.75
C TYR A 691 17.00 -9.36 -4.21
N GLU A 692 17.07 -8.41 -5.14
CA GLU A 692 17.46 -8.75 -6.51
C GLU A 692 18.96 -9.03 -6.51
N VAL A 693 19.43 -10.09 -7.17
CA VAL A 693 20.86 -10.38 -7.31
C VAL A 693 21.24 -10.14 -8.76
N GLY A 694 21.63 -8.91 -9.08
CA GLY A 694 21.90 -8.49 -10.45
C GLY A 694 23.19 -7.69 -10.58
N ARG A 695 24.07 -8.13 -11.49
CA ARG A 695 25.14 -7.25 -11.99
C ARG A 695 24.55 -6.07 -12.75
N GLU A 696 24.90 -4.85 -12.35
CA GLU A 696 24.55 -3.63 -13.08
C GLU A 696 25.16 -3.67 -14.50
N LEU A 697 24.37 -3.26 -15.50
CA LEU A 697 24.87 -3.16 -16.87
C LEU A 697 25.77 -1.94 -17.00
N ALA A 698 26.86 -2.06 -17.76
CA ALA A 698 27.72 -0.90 -17.99
C ALA A 698 26.97 0.21 -18.76
N GLN A 699 27.46 1.44 -18.65
CA GLN A 699 27.11 2.54 -19.55
C GLN A 699 28.21 2.76 -20.59
N GLY A 700 27.83 3.17 -21.80
CA GLY A 700 28.78 3.52 -22.87
C GLY A 700 29.11 2.41 -23.85
N ASP A 701 30.24 2.56 -24.55
CA ASP A 701 30.49 1.90 -25.85
C ASP A 701 30.94 0.43 -25.73
N LEU A 702 30.31 -0.47 -26.51
CA LEU A 702 30.45 -1.93 -26.43
C LEU A 702 31.24 -2.53 -27.59
N ILE A 703 32.16 -3.47 -27.29
CA ILE A 703 32.80 -4.37 -28.26
C ILE A 703 32.71 -5.81 -27.75
N VAL A 704 32.33 -6.74 -28.62
CA VAL A 704 32.42 -8.19 -28.36
C VAL A 704 33.67 -8.76 -29.03
N LEU A 705 34.37 -9.63 -28.31
CA LEU A 705 35.54 -10.39 -28.74
C LEU A 705 35.34 -11.89 -28.43
N GLY A 706 36.00 -12.75 -29.19
CA GLY A 706 35.92 -14.21 -29.08
C GLY A 706 35.29 -14.86 -30.30
N ALA A 707 35.72 -16.08 -30.62
CA ALA A 707 35.13 -16.86 -31.71
C ALA A 707 33.90 -17.62 -31.25
N ARG A 708 32.88 -17.64 -32.11
CA ARG A 708 31.66 -18.42 -31.91
C ARG A 708 31.92 -19.87 -32.32
N ASN A 709 32.62 -20.59 -31.45
CA ASN A 709 33.04 -21.97 -31.66
C ASN A 709 32.00 -22.96 -31.13
N ARG A 710 31.96 -24.16 -31.72
CA ARG A 710 31.17 -25.27 -31.19
C ARG A 710 32.01 -26.10 -30.21
N PRO A 711 31.47 -26.51 -29.04
CA PRO A 711 32.13 -27.49 -28.17
C PRO A 711 32.24 -28.91 -28.76
N ALA A 712 31.52 -29.21 -29.85
CA ALA A 712 31.26 -30.57 -30.32
C ALA A 712 31.87 -30.95 -31.68
N ASP A 713 32.48 -30.02 -32.44
CA ASP A 713 33.22 -30.41 -33.65
C ASP A 713 34.50 -31.15 -33.22
N MET A 714 34.50 -32.49 -33.34
CA MET A 714 35.57 -33.29 -32.76
C MET A 714 36.89 -33.11 -33.50
N ARG A 715 37.88 -32.66 -32.73
CA ARG A 715 39.24 -32.34 -33.14
C ARG A 715 40.14 -32.53 -31.93
N ASN A 716 41.40 -32.91 -32.13
CA ASN A 716 42.36 -32.99 -31.03
C ASN A 716 42.96 -31.60 -30.71
N SER A 717 42.21 -30.53 -30.96
CA SER A 717 42.57 -29.16 -30.67
C SER A 717 41.29 -28.32 -30.55
N GLY A 718 41.13 -27.65 -29.41
CA GLY A 718 39.94 -26.86 -29.08
C GLY A 718 40.07 -25.37 -29.42
N GLY A 719 38.95 -24.68 -29.34
CA GLY A 719 38.89 -23.23 -29.27
C GLY A 719 38.14 -22.79 -28.02
N SER A 720 38.39 -21.54 -27.60
CA SER A 720 37.60 -20.87 -26.57
C SER A 720 36.10 -21.06 -26.76
N LYS A 721 35.39 -21.39 -25.67
CA LYS A 721 33.91 -21.50 -25.62
C LYS A 721 33.26 -20.18 -25.18
N TYR A 722 34.07 -19.22 -24.72
CA TYR A 722 33.62 -17.98 -24.12
C TYR A 722 33.79 -16.78 -25.06
N LEU A 723 32.79 -15.90 -25.06
CA LEU A 723 32.86 -14.56 -25.62
C LEU A 723 33.10 -13.54 -24.50
N ARG A 724 33.71 -12.40 -24.81
CA ARG A 724 33.99 -11.30 -23.86
C ARG A 724 33.43 -9.98 -24.36
N ALA A 725 32.74 -9.25 -23.48
CA ALA A 725 32.33 -7.87 -23.70
C ALA A 725 33.37 -6.93 -23.08
N VAL A 726 33.86 -5.99 -23.88
CA VAL A 726 34.83 -4.97 -23.45
C VAL A 726 34.40 -3.57 -23.89
N SER A 727 34.82 -2.54 -23.14
CA SER A 727 34.61 -1.15 -23.54
C SER A 727 35.32 -0.86 -24.87
N ALA A 728 34.67 -0.14 -25.78
CA ALA A 728 35.25 0.17 -27.08
C ALA A 728 36.46 1.11 -27.01
N ASP A 729 36.54 1.94 -25.95
CA ASP A 729 37.48 3.04 -25.83
C ASP A 729 38.63 2.79 -24.83
N LYS A 730 38.43 1.91 -23.85
CA LYS A 730 39.43 1.48 -22.84
C LYS A 730 39.88 0.03 -23.01
N ARG A 731 39.04 -0.86 -23.57
CA ARG A 731 39.23 -2.32 -23.68
C ARG A 731 39.22 -3.10 -22.34
N GLU A 732 38.75 -2.45 -21.27
CA GLU A 732 38.40 -3.09 -19.98
C GLU A 732 37.18 -4.01 -20.17
N ASP A 733 37.05 -5.07 -19.38
CA ASP A 733 35.81 -5.88 -19.34
C ASP A 733 34.63 -5.00 -18.91
N ILE A 734 33.46 -5.20 -19.52
CA ILE A 734 32.24 -4.50 -19.14
C ILE A 734 31.08 -5.49 -19.01
N ILE A 735 30.22 -5.29 -18.02
CA ILE A 735 29.01 -6.09 -17.88
C ILE A 735 28.06 -5.74 -19.02
N ALA A 736 27.71 -6.75 -19.82
CA ALA A 736 26.72 -6.68 -20.86
C ALA A 736 25.63 -7.73 -20.62
N GLU A 737 24.44 -7.45 -21.13
CA GLU A 737 23.37 -8.41 -21.31
C GLU A 737 23.58 -9.16 -22.63
N TRP A 738 23.43 -10.49 -22.59
CA TRP A 738 23.57 -11.41 -23.70
C TRP A 738 22.27 -12.20 -23.89
N ARG A 739 21.80 -12.31 -25.13
CA ARG A 739 20.56 -13.04 -25.45
C ARG A 739 20.61 -13.61 -26.87
N TYR A 740 20.31 -14.90 -27.03
CA TYR A 740 20.12 -15.46 -28.37
C TYR A 740 18.81 -14.97 -29.00
N ASP A 741 18.79 -14.83 -30.32
CA ASP A 741 17.58 -14.53 -31.06
C ASP A 741 16.54 -15.64 -30.85
N GLY A 742 15.33 -15.24 -30.44
CA GLY A 742 14.25 -16.13 -30.00
C GLY A 742 14.17 -16.40 -28.49
N ASP A 743 15.18 -16.07 -27.68
CA ASP A 743 15.08 -16.20 -26.22
C ASP A 743 14.29 -15.02 -25.61
N THR A 744 13.56 -15.29 -24.53
CA THR A 744 12.88 -14.26 -23.70
C THR A 744 13.78 -13.75 -22.58
N ALA A 745 14.44 -14.67 -21.86
CA ALA A 745 15.40 -14.36 -20.80
C ALA A 745 16.76 -13.97 -21.36
N SER A 746 17.50 -13.16 -20.60
CA SER A 746 18.87 -12.75 -20.91
C SER A 746 19.84 -13.17 -19.80
N LYS A 747 21.15 -13.15 -20.09
CA LYS A 747 22.22 -13.39 -19.11
C LYS A 747 23.10 -12.14 -18.99
N SER A 748 23.51 -11.76 -17.79
CA SER A 748 24.42 -10.61 -17.55
C SER A 748 25.85 -11.07 -17.24
N GLY A 749 26.83 -10.32 -17.73
CA GLY A 749 28.25 -10.53 -17.40
C GLY A 749 29.22 -9.93 -18.43
N ALA A 750 30.51 -9.86 -18.10
CA ALA A 750 31.55 -9.53 -19.08
C ALA A 750 32.02 -10.75 -19.91
N SER A 751 31.61 -11.97 -19.51
CA SER A 751 31.96 -13.24 -20.14
C SER A 751 30.69 -14.04 -20.41
N PHE A 752 30.60 -14.70 -21.55
CA PHE A 752 29.43 -15.46 -21.96
C PHE A 752 29.81 -16.79 -22.58
N LEU A 753 29.28 -17.90 -22.05
CA LEU A 753 29.45 -19.24 -22.60
C LEU A 753 28.55 -19.41 -23.83
N ASP A 754 29.12 -19.50 -25.03
CA ASP A 754 28.37 -19.60 -26.28
C ASP A 754 27.97 -21.06 -26.57
N SER A 755 26.90 -21.53 -25.92
CA SER A 755 26.37 -22.89 -26.08
C SER A 755 25.65 -23.13 -27.42
N GLU A 756 25.09 -22.07 -28.02
CA GLU A 756 24.32 -22.12 -29.27
C GLU A 756 24.89 -21.17 -30.33
N PRO A 757 26.14 -21.40 -30.81
CA PRO A 757 26.82 -20.49 -31.73
C PRO A 757 26.07 -20.29 -33.06
N TRP A 758 25.15 -21.19 -33.44
CA TRP A 758 24.33 -21.12 -34.67
C TRP A 758 23.16 -20.12 -34.60
N ARG A 759 22.80 -19.65 -33.40
CA ARG A 759 21.75 -18.61 -33.24
C ARG A 759 22.38 -17.24 -33.33
N LEU A 760 21.65 -16.24 -33.84
CA LEU A 760 22.09 -14.85 -33.79
C LEU A 760 22.19 -14.44 -32.31
N LEU A 761 23.25 -13.72 -31.93
CA LEU A 761 23.50 -13.31 -30.54
C LEU A 761 23.39 -11.79 -30.42
N HIS A 762 22.44 -11.33 -29.61
CA HIS A 762 22.31 -9.92 -29.24
C HIS A 762 23.09 -9.65 -27.96
N VAL A 763 23.83 -8.53 -27.95
CA VAL A 763 24.63 -8.10 -26.79
C VAL A 763 24.39 -6.62 -26.56
N ARG A 764 24.04 -6.22 -25.33
CA ARG A 764 23.78 -4.82 -24.99
C ARG A 764 24.33 -4.41 -23.63
N THR A 765 24.65 -3.15 -23.52
CA THR A 765 24.81 -2.39 -22.26
C THR A 765 23.53 -1.59 -22.04
N GLU A 766 23.50 -0.64 -21.10
CA GLU A 766 22.34 0.26 -20.96
C GLU A 766 22.09 1.11 -22.21
N THR A 767 23.16 1.68 -22.79
CA THR A 767 23.08 2.73 -23.81
C THR A 767 23.56 2.30 -25.20
N ALA A 768 24.02 1.06 -25.35
CA ALA A 768 24.67 0.57 -26.57
C ALA A 768 24.37 -0.91 -26.81
N SER A 769 24.15 -1.30 -28.07
CA SER A 769 23.93 -2.69 -28.44
C SER A 769 24.64 -3.08 -29.74
N THR A 770 24.93 -4.37 -29.88
CA THR A 770 25.44 -4.98 -31.11
C THR A 770 24.78 -6.35 -31.30
N SER A 771 24.93 -6.93 -32.47
CA SER A 771 24.50 -8.29 -32.74
C SER A 771 25.60 -9.01 -33.51
N ILE A 772 25.99 -10.17 -33.01
CA ILE A 772 27.07 -10.99 -33.54
C ILE A 772 26.43 -12.09 -34.38
N LEU A 773 26.85 -12.18 -35.65
CA LEU A 773 26.29 -13.13 -36.60
C LEU A 773 26.49 -14.59 -36.13
N PRO A 774 25.71 -15.55 -36.65
CA PRO A 774 26.05 -16.98 -36.65
C PRO A 774 27.32 -17.25 -37.49
N ALA A 775 28.46 -16.71 -37.07
CA ALA A 775 29.72 -16.74 -37.80
C ALA A 775 30.47 -18.05 -37.51
N HIS A 776 30.10 -19.11 -38.22
CA HIS A 776 30.78 -20.40 -38.14
C HIS A 776 31.92 -20.46 -39.15
N VAL A 777 33.13 -20.13 -38.70
CA VAL A 777 34.36 -20.58 -39.37
C VAL A 777 34.71 -21.93 -38.77
N ALA A 778 34.58 -23.00 -39.55
CA ALA A 778 34.89 -24.35 -39.11
C ALA A 778 36.08 -24.87 -39.91
N GLY A 779 37.15 -25.29 -39.22
CA GLY A 779 38.28 -25.93 -39.89
C GLY A 779 38.06 -27.43 -40.07
N SER A 780 38.74 -28.04 -41.02
CA SER A 780 38.93 -29.50 -41.11
C SER A 780 40.43 -29.85 -41.10
N GLY A 781 40.79 -31.14 -41.12
CA GLY A 781 42.16 -31.58 -41.31
C GLY A 781 42.58 -32.77 -40.44
N ILE A 782 43.80 -33.25 -40.66
CA ILE A 782 44.44 -34.29 -39.84
C ILE A 782 45.39 -33.65 -38.84
N ASP A 783 45.22 -34.00 -37.57
CA ASP A 783 46.15 -33.69 -36.49
C ASP A 783 47.39 -34.60 -36.57
N ALA A 784 48.20 -34.37 -37.60
CA ALA A 784 49.44 -35.09 -37.85
C ALA A 784 50.66 -34.34 -37.31
N ASN A 785 51.72 -35.08 -36.99
CA ASN A 785 53.02 -34.51 -36.61
C ASN A 785 53.79 -33.88 -37.80
N THR A 786 53.18 -33.80 -38.98
CA THR A 786 53.80 -33.31 -40.22
C THR A 786 52.91 -32.26 -40.90
N ALA A 787 53.50 -31.13 -41.24
CA ALA A 787 52.84 -29.98 -41.86
C ALA A 787 52.71 -30.15 -43.39
N THR A 788 51.80 -31.02 -43.82
CA THR A 788 51.68 -31.50 -45.21
C THR A 788 50.61 -30.80 -46.07
N GLY A 789 49.82 -29.90 -45.50
CA GLY A 789 48.70 -29.24 -46.18
C GLY A 789 47.40 -30.05 -46.16
N THR A 790 47.22 -30.94 -45.18
CA THR A 790 46.05 -31.82 -45.04
C THR A 790 45.00 -31.20 -44.12
N ALA A 791 44.50 -30.02 -44.50
CA ALA A 791 43.53 -29.23 -43.76
C ALA A 791 42.77 -28.26 -44.69
N ALA A 792 41.63 -27.74 -44.22
CA ALA A 792 40.87 -26.69 -44.90
C ALA A 792 40.11 -25.83 -43.88
N PHE A 793 39.44 -24.79 -44.38
CA PHE A 793 38.46 -24.00 -43.65
C PHE A 793 37.17 -23.90 -44.47
N GLY A 794 36.03 -24.00 -43.78
CA GLY A 794 34.73 -23.54 -44.24
C GLY A 794 34.31 -22.29 -43.44
N VAL A 795 33.48 -21.44 -44.04
CA VAL A 795 32.92 -20.25 -43.40
C VAL A 795 31.49 -19.99 -43.90
N LEU A 796 30.61 -19.51 -43.00
CA LEU A 796 29.37 -18.86 -43.40
C LEU A 796 29.63 -17.38 -43.67
N MET A 797 29.34 -16.94 -44.90
CA MET A 797 29.30 -15.52 -45.27
C MET A 797 28.17 -14.80 -44.51
N SER A 798 28.20 -13.47 -44.47
CA SER A 798 27.20 -12.63 -43.79
C SER A 798 25.77 -12.73 -44.36
N THR A 799 25.58 -13.48 -45.45
CA THR A 799 24.29 -13.81 -46.07
C THR A 799 23.78 -15.20 -45.68
N GLY A 800 24.54 -15.97 -44.90
CA GLY A 800 24.32 -17.40 -44.65
C GLY A 800 24.93 -18.31 -45.73
N ALA A 801 25.51 -17.77 -46.81
CA ALA A 801 26.11 -18.58 -47.86
C ALA A 801 27.37 -19.34 -47.37
N PRO A 802 27.47 -20.67 -47.55
CA PRO A 802 28.68 -21.41 -47.22
C PRO A 802 29.79 -21.14 -48.24
N TYR A 803 31.03 -21.12 -47.77
CA TYR A 803 32.24 -20.99 -48.59
C TYR A 803 33.40 -21.78 -47.97
N ALA A 804 34.46 -22.07 -48.75
CA ALA A 804 35.62 -22.81 -48.26
C ALA A 804 36.93 -22.45 -48.98
N TRP A 805 38.05 -22.74 -48.31
CA TRP A 805 39.40 -22.66 -48.89
C TRP A 805 40.39 -23.63 -48.21
N GLY A 806 41.52 -23.89 -48.84
CA GLY A 806 42.51 -24.88 -48.41
C GLY A 806 42.49 -26.12 -49.29
N ASN A 807 42.73 -27.31 -48.72
CA ASN A 807 42.85 -28.54 -49.50
C ASN A 807 41.49 -29.16 -49.84
N GLY A 808 41.19 -29.33 -51.13
CA GLY A 808 39.91 -29.89 -51.61
C GLY A 808 39.55 -31.27 -51.04
N LEU A 809 40.54 -32.16 -50.84
CA LEU A 809 40.31 -33.48 -50.23
C LEU A 809 39.89 -33.43 -48.75
N TYR A 810 39.94 -32.24 -48.15
CA TYR A 810 39.57 -31.96 -46.76
C TYR A 810 38.39 -30.99 -46.70
N GLY A 811 37.75 -30.67 -47.84
CA GLY A 811 36.64 -29.72 -47.94
C GLY A 811 37.07 -28.27 -48.21
N GLY A 812 38.28 -28.02 -48.70
CA GLY A 812 38.71 -26.68 -49.13
C GLY A 812 38.21 -26.24 -50.50
N ASP A 813 37.53 -27.12 -51.22
CA ASP A 813 36.94 -26.89 -52.55
C ASP A 813 35.44 -27.21 -52.47
N ILE A 814 34.62 -26.16 -52.48
CA ILE A 814 33.17 -26.22 -52.29
C ILE A 814 32.47 -26.09 -53.66
N ASP A 815 31.44 -26.89 -53.89
CA ASP A 815 30.64 -26.81 -55.13
C ASP A 815 30.00 -25.41 -55.27
N PRO A 816 30.21 -24.69 -56.40
CA PRO A 816 29.57 -23.41 -56.67
C PRO A 816 28.04 -23.42 -56.54
N ALA A 817 27.37 -24.56 -56.70
CA ALA A 817 25.93 -24.70 -56.48
C ALA A 817 25.51 -24.44 -55.03
N PHE A 818 26.38 -24.71 -54.05
CA PHE A 818 26.09 -24.49 -52.62
C PHE A 818 26.35 -23.05 -52.17
N MET A 819 27.21 -22.30 -52.86
CA MET A 819 27.60 -20.92 -52.50
C MET A 819 26.44 -19.90 -52.56
N GLY A 820 25.27 -20.28 -53.07
CA GLY A 820 24.05 -19.44 -53.06
C GLY A 820 23.01 -19.85 -52.02
N MET A 821 23.22 -20.91 -51.25
CA MET A 821 22.23 -21.49 -50.34
C MET A 821 22.30 -20.84 -48.95
N ALA A 822 21.15 -20.61 -48.32
CA ALA A 822 21.08 -20.05 -46.97
C ALA A 822 21.37 -21.13 -45.92
N ALA A 823 22.64 -21.29 -45.57
CA ALA A 823 23.09 -22.11 -44.45
C ALA A 823 23.09 -21.32 -43.12
N VAL A 824 22.96 -22.07 -42.03
CA VAL A 824 22.82 -21.54 -40.65
C VAL A 824 23.78 -22.21 -39.66
N GLU A 825 24.51 -23.23 -40.08
CA GLU A 825 25.45 -23.99 -39.26
C GLU A 825 26.46 -24.69 -40.18
N LEU A 826 27.73 -24.71 -39.80
CA LEU A 826 28.73 -25.62 -40.36
C LEU A 826 29.13 -26.66 -39.31
N SER A 827 29.52 -27.85 -39.76
CA SER A 827 30.25 -28.84 -38.98
C SER A 827 31.23 -29.58 -39.88
N THR A 828 32.26 -30.20 -39.30
CA THR A 828 33.37 -30.78 -40.05
C THR A 828 33.75 -32.16 -39.55
N THR A 829 34.04 -33.08 -40.47
CA THR A 829 34.94 -34.19 -40.16
C THR A 829 36.39 -33.75 -40.34
N HIS A 830 37.35 -34.66 -40.09
CA HIS A 830 38.73 -34.41 -40.50
C HIS A 830 38.88 -34.24 -42.03
N HIS A 831 37.89 -34.63 -42.85
CA HIS A 831 38.03 -34.76 -44.31
C HIS A 831 36.89 -34.14 -45.14
N ALA A 832 35.82 -33.66 -44.52
CA ALA A 832 34.64 -33.12 -45.19
C ALA A 832 34.02 -31.99 -44.35
N ILE A 833 33.28 -31.11 -45.01
CA ILE A 833 32.52 -30.03 -44.38
C ILE A 833 31.05 -30.21 -44.77
N ALA A 834 30.17 -30.08 -43.77
CA ALA A 834 28.72 -30.09 -43.96
C ALA A 834 28.14 -28.73 -43.54
N ALA A 835 27.19 -28.22 -44.33
CA ALA A 835 26.41 -27.05 -44.04
C ALA A 835 24.94 -27.44 -43.87
N ARG A 836 24.33 -27.05 -42.74
CA ARG A 836 22.88 -27.18 -42.55
C ARG A 836 22.20 -25.94 -43.11
N LEU A 837 21.21 -26.16 -43.97
CA LEU A 837 20.38 -25.13 -44.57
C LEU A 837 19.24 -24.72 -43.63
N ALA A 838 18.74 -23.50 -43.80
CA ALA A 838 17.67 -22.95 -42.96
C ALA A 838 16.36 -23.76 -43.02
N ASP A 839 16.09 -24.45 -44.12
CA ASP A 839 14.94 -25.34 -44.28
C ASP A 839 15.08 -26.68 -43.51
N GLY A 840 16.29 -27.03 -43.06
CA GLY A 840 16.63 -28.30 -42.42
C GLY A 840 17.14 -29.39 -43.37
N ASN A 841 17.45 -29.07 -44.62
CA ASN A 841 18.31 -29.92 -45.44
C ASN A 841 19.78 -29.70 -45.07
N ALA A 842 20.64 -30.65 -45.43
CA ALA A 842 22.09 -30.50 -45.33
C ALA A 842 22.74 -30.61 -46.71
N VAL A 843 23.88 -29.94 -46.91
CA VAL A 843 24.76 -30.13 -48.08
C VAL A 843 26.19 -30.31 -47.58
N MET A 844 27.03 -31.05 -48.31
CA MET A 844 28.38 -31.37 -47.85
C MET A 844 29.34 -31.64 -49.01
N TRP A 845 30.61 -31.38 -48.76
CA TRP A 845 31.69 -31.49 -49.74
C TRP A 845 33.01 -31.92 -49.08
N GLY A 846 33.98 -32.36 -49.88
CA GLY A 846 35.23 -32.98 -49.42
C GLY A 846 35.28 -34.47 -49.74
N ASN A 847 35.87 -35.28 -48.85
CA ASN A 847 36.13 -36.69 -49.10
C ASN A 847 34.85 -37.57 -49.03
N PRO A 848 34.47 -38.31 -50.09
CA PRO A 848 33.23 -39.10 -50.07
C PRO A 848 33.23 -40.27 -49.09
N ALA A 849 34.40 -40.90 -48.88
CA ALA A 849 34.51 -42.01 -47.92
C ALA A 849 34.45 -41.55 -46.45
N ASN A 850 34.53 -40.24 -46.18
CA ASN A 850 34.67 -39.70 -44.83
C ASN A 850 33.81 -38.45 -44.56
N GLY A 851 32.59 -38.43 -45.11
CA GLY A 851 31.55 -37.47 -44.73
C GLY A 851 30.86 -36.70 -45.87
N ALA A 852 31.32 -36.79 -47.11
CA ALA A 852 30.69 -36.15 -48.27
C ALA A 852 30.02 -37.18 -49.22
N PRO A 853 28.95 -37.88 -48.79
CA PRO A 853 28.40 -39.01 -49.52
C PRO A 853 27.79 -38.59 -50.87
N ASP A 854 27.69 -39.57 -51.78
CA ASP A 854 26.77 -39.45 -52.92
C ASP A 854 25.31 -39.36 -52.43
N MET A 855 24.47 -38.66 -53.20
CA MET A 855 23.06 -38.38 -52.91
C MET A 855 22.24 -39.64 -52.53
N PRO A 856 21.20 -39.52 -51.66
CA PRO A 856 20.54 -38.29 -51.23
C PRO A 856 21.13 -37.65 -49.96
N TYR A 857 21.06 -36.32 -49.87
CA TYR A 857 21.46 -35.60 -48.67
C TYR A 857 20.46 -35.73 -47.50
N PRO A 858 20.92 -35.62 -46.23
CA PRO A 858 20.06 -35.58 -45.06
C PRO A 858 19.05 -34.44 -45.09
N ALA A 859 17.83 -34.73 -44.65
CA ALA A 859 16.71 -33.80 -44.50
C ALA A 859 16.11 -33.88 -43.08
N ASN A 860 15.24 -32.92 -42.74
CA ASN A 860 14.66 -32.74 -41.40
C ASN A 860 15.71 -32.53 -40.29
N VAL A 861 16.88 -32.01 -40.62
CA VAL A 861 18.01 -31.81 -39.70
C VAL A 861 17.79 -30.58 -38.83
N ALA A 862 18.01 -30.73 -37.52
CA ALA A 862 18.09 -29.66 -36.53
C ALA A 862 19.54 -29.25 -36.25
N HIS A 863 20.45 -30.21 -36.04
CA HIS A 863 21.88 -29.97 -35.77
C HIS A 863 22.78 -31.07 -36.35
N ILE A 864 24.03 -30.74 -36.68
CA ILE A 864 25.04 -31.64 -37.26
C ILE A 864 26.31 -31.62 -36.40
N VAL A 865 26.94 -32.77 -36.21
CA VAL A 865 28.20 -32.94 -35.49
C VAL A 865 29.10 -33.92 -36.24
N GLY A 866 30.34 -33.54 -36.54
CA GLY A 866 31.33 -34.37 -37.22
C GLY A 866 32.36 -35.00 -36.28
N ASN A 867 32.94 -36.12 -36.72
CA ASN A 867 34.12 -36.74 -36.10
C ASN A 867 35.23 -37.05 -37.14
N LEU A 868 36.15 -37.98 -36.87
CA LEU A 868 37.23 -38.34 -37.79
C LEU A 868 36.76 -38.59 -39.25
N GLY A 869 35.63 -39.27 -39.45
CA GLY A 869 35.18 -39.66 -40.79
C GLY A 869 33.67 -39.79 -40.99
N ALA A 870 32.86 -39.45 -39.99
CA ALA A 870 31.41 -39.50 -40.06
C ALA A 870 30.77 -38.24 -39.50
N PHE A 871 29.53 -38.00 -39.90
CA PHE A 871 28.65 -37.02 -39.29
C PHE A 871 27.49 -37.73 -38.60
N ALA A 872 27.11 -37.21 -37.45
CA ALA A 872 25.87 -37.50 -36.76
C ALA A 872 24.98 -36.26 -36.74
N TYR A 873 23.67 -36.45 -36.63
CA TYR A 873 22.71 -35.35 -36.65
C TYR A 873 21.47 -35.62 -35.81
N ILE A 874 20.94 -34.55 -35.23
CA ILE A 874 19.63 -34.54 -34.56
C ILE A 874 18.60 -34.07 -35.60
N ARG A 875 17.44 -34.72 -35.67
CA ARG A 875 16.30 -34.27 -36.49
C ARG A 875 15.38 -33.33 -35.70
N LYS A 876 14.58 -32.54 -36.40
CA LYS A 876 13.60 -31.61 -35.77
C LYS A 876 12.53 -32.32 -34.92
N ASP A 877 12.37 -33.63 -35.10
CA ASP A 877 11.50 -34.50 -34.30
C ASP A 877 12.19 -35.11 -33.05
N GLY A 878 13.47 -34.80 -32.81
CA GLY A 878 14.25 -35.32 -31.69
C GLY A 878 14.95 -36.65 -31.93
N THR A 879 14.78 -37.27 -33.10
CA THR A 879 15.45 -38.54 -33.46
C THR A 879 16.87 -38.35 -34.00
N LEU A 880 17.68 -39.42 -33.97
CA LEU A 880 19.08 -39.42 -34.42
C LEU A 880 19.26 -39.94 -35.85
N GLY A 881 20.26 -39.41 -36.55
CA GLY A 881 20.77 -39.95 -37.81
C GLY A 881 22.30 -39.85 -37.88
N ALA A 882 22.91 -40.59 -38.79
CA ALA A 882 24.35 -40.53 -39.07
C ALA A 882 24.63 -40.91 -40.52
N TRP A 883 25.79 -40.48 -41.04
CA TRP A 883 26.30 -40.88 -42.36
C TRP A 883 27.84 -40.77 -42.41
N GLY A 884 28.45 -41.33 -43.46
CA GLY A 884 29.90 -41.31 -43.68
C GLY A 884 30.55 -42.65 -43.34
N ASN A 885 31.76 -42.62 -42.78
CA ASN A 885 32.53 -43.82 -42.52
C ASN A 885 31.92 -44.66 -41.39
N ALA A 886 31.47 -45.87 -41.70
CA ALA A 886 30.87 -46.79 -40.73
C ALA A 886 31.85 -47.15 -39.58
N ALA A 887 33.16 -47.21 -39.84
CA ALA A 887 34.17 -47.48 -38.82
C ALA A 887 34.42 -46.28 -37.86
N THR A 888 33.78 -45.14 -38.11
CA THR A 888 33.74 -43.98 -37.21
C THR A 888 32.30 -43.60 -36.87
N ALA A 889 31.42 -44.59 -36.69
CA ALA A 889 30.03 -44.40 -36.24
C ALA A 889 29.09 -43.66 -37.22
N GLY A 890 29.39 -43.71 -38.54
CA GLY A 890 28.53 -43.18 -39.61
C GLY A 890 27.21 -43.93 -39.85
N VAL A 891 26.78 -44.77 -38.91
CA VAL A 891 25.48 -45.48 -38.90
C VAL A 891 24.96 -45.43 -37.47
N VAL A 892 23.68 -45.08 -37.29
CA VAL A 892 23.02 -45.15 -35.97
C VAL A 892 22.63 -46.59 -35.69
N GLU A 893 22.98 -47.10 -34.52
CA GLU A 893 22.81 -48.50 -34.13
C GLU A 893 22.53 -48.64 -32.63
N GLY A 894 22.11 -49.84 -32.20
CA GLY A 894 21.84 -50.13 -30.79
C GLY A 894 20.77 -49.23 -30.17
N ASP A 895 20.98 -48.85 -28.91
CA ASP A 895 20.04 -48.03 -28.13
C ASP A 895 19.80 -46.65 -28.79
N ALA A 896 20.74 -46.13 -29.59
CA ALA A 896 20.61 -44.85 -30.29
C ALA A 896 19.48 -44.84 -31.35
N LEU A 897 19.07 -46.01 -31.86
CA LEU A 897 17.91 -46.13 -32.75
C LEU A 897 16.57 -45.81 -32.05
N THR A 898 16.54 -45.81 -30.72
CA THR A 898 15.31 -45.60 -29.93
C THR A 898 15.16 -44.18 -29.38
N VAL A 899 16.16 -43.31 -29.62
CA VAL A 899 16.14 -41.93 -29.14
C VAL A 899 15.14 -41.10 -29.94
N THR A 900 14.23 -40.42 -29.23
CA THR A 900 13.21 -39.51 -29.78
C THR A 900 13.26 -38.11 -29.14
N ASP A 901 14.22 -37.87 -28.25
CA ASP A 901 14.35 -36.72 -27.37
C ASP A 901 15.82 -36.31 -27.18
N ALA A 902 16.62 -36.40 -28.24
CA ALA A 902 18.00 -35.93 -28.25
C ALA A 902 18.09 -34.43 -27.86
N ASP A 903 19.05 -34.10 -26.99
CA ASP A 903 19.44 -32.72 -26.68
C ASP A 903 20.66 -32.32 -27.52
N ARG A 904 21.76 -33.06 -27.36
CA ARG A 904 23.04 -32.81 -28.02
C ARG A 904 23.75 -34.10 -28.40
N ILE A 905 24.63 -34.01 -29.41
CA ILE A 905 25.54 -35.09 -29.80
C ILE A 905 26.96 -34.64 -29.50
N ILE A 906 27.74 -35.50 -28.85
CA ILE A 906 29.14 -35.32 -28.52
C ILE A 906 29.94 -36.37 -29.29
N ALA A 907 31.08 -35.99 -29.85
CA ALA A 907 31.89 -36.84 -30.70
C ALA A 907 33.24 -37.16 -30.07
N ASN A 908 33.70 -38.40 -30.27
CA ASN A 908 35.13 -38.75 -30.28
C ASN A 908 35.48 -39.27 -31.69
N SER A 909 36.73 -39.62 -31.99
CA SER A 909 37.14 -40.01 -33.36
C SER A 909 36.38 -41.20 -33.95
N HIS A 910 35.81 -42.10 -33.14
CA HIS A 910 35.28 -43.38 -33.60
C HIS A 910 33.89 -43.75 -33.09
N ALA A 911 33.30 -42.87 -32.28
CA ALA A 911 32.01 -43.03 -31.62
C ALA A 911 31.34 -41.67 -31.43
N PHE A 912 30.02 -41.70 -31.25
CA PHE A 912 29.24 -40.55 -30.80
C PHE A 912 28.52 -40.91 -29.51
N CYS A 913 28.19 -39.89 -28.71
CA CYS A 913 27.31 -39.98 -27.56
C CYS A 913 26.18 -38.97 -27.71
N CYS A 914 24.94 -39.44 -27.74
CA CYS A 914 23.77 -38.57 -27.58
C CYS A 914 23.54 -38.35 -26.09
N LEU A 915 23.50 -37.09 -25.65
CA LEU A 915 22.86 -36.73 -24.39
C LEU A 915 21.39 -36.43 -24.69
N ARG A 916 20.49 -37.11 -23.99
CA ARG A 916 19.03 -36.93 -24.09
C ARG A 916 18.56 -35.82 -23.17
N LYS A 917 17.36 -35.28 -23.43
CA LYS A 917 16.73 -34.23 -22.61
C LYS A 917 16.46 -34.65 -21.16
N ASP A 918 16.41 -35.95 -20.86
CA ASP A 918 16.32 -36.48 -19.49
C ASP A 918 17.69 -36.67 -18.79
N GLY A 919 18.77 -36.19 -19.41
CA GLY A 919 20.14 -36.29 -18.90
C GLY A 919 20.79 -37.66 -19.13
N LYS A 920 20.15 -38.61 -19.82
CA LYS A 920 20.76 -39.93 -20.10
C LYS A 920 21.66 -39.91 -21.31
N MET A 921 22.76 -40.65 -21.21
CA MET A 921 23.72 -40.86 -22.31
C MET A 921 23.33 -42.08 -23.16
N VAL A 922 23.44 -41.96 -24.47
CA VAL A 922 23.24 -43.05 -25.42
C VAL A 922 24.36 -43.01 -26.48
N PRO A 923 25.47 -43.74 -26.27
CA PRO A 923 26.55 -43.85 -27.23
C PRO A 923 26.30 -44.90 -28.31
N TRP A 924 26.98 -44.75 -29.45
CA TRP A 924 27.05 -45.74 -30.52
C TRP A 924 28.38 -45.64 -31.30
N GLY A 925 28.71 -46.67 -32.07
CA GLY A 925 29.95 -46.76 -32.84
C GLY A 925 30.97 -47.75 -32.24
N THR A 926 32.25 -47.45 -32.38
CA THR A 926 33.31 -48.41 -32.02
C THR A 926 33.31 -48.71 -30.52
N VAL A 927 32.94 -49.95 -30.16
CA VAL A 927 32.86 -50.47 -28.78
C VAL A 927 34.07 -50.11 -27.93
N ALA A 928 35.28 -50.41 -28.40
CA ALA A 928 36.52 -50.16 -27.66
C ALA A 928 36.84 -48.66 -27.45
N ASN A 929 36.20 -47.78 -28.22
CA ASN A 929 36.39 -46.33 -28.20
C ASN A 929 35.15 -45.63 -27.62
N GLY A 930 34.46 -46.25 -26.66
CA GLY A 930 33.34 -45.64 -25.94
C GLY A 930 32.00 -45.64 -26.68
N GLY A 931 31.86 -46.40 -27.77
CA GLY A 931 30.59 -46.60 -28.48
C GLY A 931 29.52 -47.39 -27.70
N VAL A 932 29.84 -47.89 -26.50
CA VAL A 932 28.90 -48.54 -25.57
C VAL A 932 29.21 -48.14 -24.13
N ILE A 933 28.20 -48.24 -23.26
CA ILE A 933 28.27 -48.10 -21.80
C ILE A 933 27.52 -49.26 -21.12
N ASP A 934 27.84 -49.54 -19.86
CA ASP A 934 27.23 -50.62 -19.08
C ASP A 934 25.84 -50.25 -18.49
N ASP A 935 25.14 -51.26 -17.94
CA ASP A 935 23.79 -51.12 -17.39
C ASP A 935 23.71 -50.30 -16.07
N LEU A 936 24.84 -49.92 -15.48
CA LEU A 936 24.89 -48.95 -14.38
C LEU A 936 24.93 -47.53 -14.97
N MET A 937 25.87 -47.27 -15.88
CA MET A 937 26.00 -45.98 -16.58
C MET A 937 24.75 -45.60 -17.37
N LYS A 938 24.02 -46.56 -17.95
CA LYS A 938 22.72 -46.31 -18.63
C LYS A 938 21.62 -45.75 -17.71
N LYS A 939 21.78 -45.84 -16.39
CA LYS A 939 20.82 -45.32 -15.40
C LYS A 939 21.24 -43.96 -14.82
N GLU A 940 22.48 -43.55 -15.07
CA GLU A 940 23.02 -42.26 -14.61
C GLU A 940 22.36 -41.11 -15.38
N THR A 941 22.23 -39.97 -14.70
CA THR A 941 21.92 -38.69 -15.33
C THR A 941 23.14 -37.77 -15.26
N VAL A 942 23.42 -37.07 -16.36
CA VAL A 942 24.58 -36.19 -16.51
C VAL A 942 24.15 -34.83 -17.06
N THR A 943 24.89 -33.78 -16.71
CA THR A 943 24.66 -32.38 -17.15
C THR A 943 25.47 -32.04 -18.40
N ASP A 944 26.63 -32.67 -18.58
CA ASP A 944 27.48 -32.48 -19.77
C ASP A 944 28.34 -33.71 -20.08
N VAL A 945 28.83 -33.80 -21.32
CA VAL A 945 29.69 -34.87 -21.84
C VAL A 945 30.79 -34.28 -22.73
N LEU A 946 32.02 -34.79 -22.65
CA LEU A 946 33.16 -34.38 -23.46
C LEU A 946 33.89 -35.59 -24.04
N GLY A 947 34.37 -35.50 -25.29
CA GLY A 947 35.14 -36.55 -25.96
C GLY A 947 36.62 -36.22 -26.12
N SER A 948 37.50 -37.24 -26.04
CA SER A 948 38.90 -37.17 -26.47
C SER A 948 39.06 -37.81 -27.85
N THR A 949 40.23 -38.35 -28.23
CA THR A 949 40.33 -39.16 -29.48
C THR A 949 39.51 -40.45 -29.39
N GLN A 950 39.52 -41.16 -28.25
CA GLN A 950 38.99 -42.54 -28.13
C GLN A 950 38.28 -42.84 -26.80
N ALA A 951 37.97 -41.80 -26.02
CA ALA A 951 37.22 -41.92 -24.77
C ALA A 951 36.20 -40.78 -24.65
N PHE A 952 35.34 -40.89 -23.65
CA PHE A 952 34.45 -39.83 -23.19
C PHE A 952 34.56 -39.67 -21.68
N CYS A 953 34.20 -38.49 -21.19
CA CYS A 953 33.86 -38.26 -19.80
C CYS A 953 32.54 -37.47 -19.69
N ALA A 954 31.87 -37.60 -18.55
CA ALA A 954 30.62 -36.88 -18.28
C ALA A 954 30.56 -36.37 -16.84
N LEU A 955 29.90 -35.23 -16.68
CA LEU A 955 29.69 -34.54 -15.40
C LEU A 955 28.29 -34.84 -14.88
N ARG A 956 28.17 -35.33 -13.65
CA ARG A 956 26.89 -35.54 -12.97
C ARG A 956 26.38 -34.25 -12.34
N PRO A 957 25.05 -34.13 -12.08
CA PRO A 957 24.48 -33.03 -11.31
C PRO A 957 25.05 -32.85 -9.89
N ASN A 958 25.69 -33.87 -9.32
CA ASN A 958 26.33 -33.83 -8.00
C ASN A 958 27.84 -33.53 -8.05
N HIS A 959 28.30 -32.81 -9.09
CA HIS A 959 29.69 -32.35 -9.22
C HIS A 959 30.74 -33.49 -9.25
N THR A 960 30.33 -34.70 -9.66
CA THR A 960 31.19 -35.88 -9.83
C THR A 960 31.32 -36.30 -11.29
N LEU A 961 32.36 -37.09 -11.59
CA LEU A 961 32.67 -37.53 -12.95
C LEU A 961 32.40 -39.02 -13.18
N ILE A 962 32.27 -39.35 -14.47
CA ILE A 962 32.49 -40.70 -15.04
C ILE A 962 33.34 -40.57 -16.29
N ALA A 963 34.05 -41.64 -16.64
CA ALA A 963 34.75 -41.78 -17.90
C ALA A 963 34.54 -43.19 -18.46
N TRP A 964 34.57 -43.33 -19.78
CA TRP A 964 34.50 -44.62 -20.48
C TRP A 964 35.17 -44.56 -21.86
N GLY A 965 35.39 -45.73 -22.46
CA GLY A 965 36.15 -45.90 -23.70
C GLY A 965 37.57 -46.36 -23.41
N LEU A 966 38.55 -45.89 -24.19
CA LEU A 966 39.93 -46.38 -24.05
C LEU A 966 40.65 -45.76 -22.84
N ASP A 967 41.02 -46.60 -21.86
CA ASP A 967 41.76 -46.23 -20.64
C ASP A 967 42.93 -45.27 -20.91
N THR A 968 43.80 -45.61 -21.88
CA THR A 968 45.00 -44.82 -22.21
C THR A 968 44.72 -43.43 -22.79
N ASN A 969 43.46 -43.13 -23.10
CA ASN A 969 43.00 -41.86 -23.63
C ASN A 969 42.04 -41.12 -22.68
N GLY A 970 42.11 -41.48 -21.38
CA GLY A 970 41.29 -40.87 -20.32
C GLY A 970 39.95 -41.57 -20.08
N GLY A 971 39.70 -42.73 -20.71
CA GLY A 971 38.47 -43.53 -20.52
C GLY A 971 38.31 -44.15 -19.13
N LYS A 972 39.29 -43.96 -18.25
CA LYS A 972 39.28 -44.34 -16.84
C LYS A 972 39.74 -43.14 -16.00
N LEU A 973 39.04 -42.85 -14.91
CA LEU A 973 39.44 -41.81 -13.95
C LEU A 973 40.62 -42.29 -13.08
N GLU A 974 41.52 -41.37 -12.74
CA GLU A 974 42.55 -41.56 -11.71
C GLU A 974 41.97 -41.27 -10.30
N ASP A 975 42.63 -41.76 -9.25
CA ASP A 975 42.07 -41.79 -7.87
C ASP A 975 41.70 -40.40 -7.33
N ASP A 976 42.47 -39.36 -7.62
CA ASP A 976 42.21 -37.99 -7.15
C ASP A 976 40.98 -37.37 -7.85
N VAL A 977 40.91 -37.50 -9.18
CA VAL A 977 39.75 -37.04 -9.98
C VAL A 977 38.49 -37.85 -9.67
N ALA A 978 38.61 -39.15 -9.39
CA ALA A 978 37.47 -40.00 -9.00
C ALA A 978 36.89 -39.64 -7.62
N LEU A 979 37.70 -39.05 -6.74
CA LEU A 979 37.30 -38.60 -5.41
C LEU A 979 36.77 -37.15 -5.37
N ALA A 980 37.01 -36.34 -6.41
CA ALA A 980 36.51 -34.97 -6.52
C ALA A 980 34.97 -34.88 -6.44
N ARG A 981 34.46 -33.85 -5.76
CA ARG A 981 33.01 -33.62 -5.49
C ARG A 981 32.58 -32.18 -5.79
N ASP A 982 33.45 -31.46 -6.49
CA ASP A 982 33.50 -30.02 -6.66
C ASP A 982 33.77 -29.65 -8.13
N ILE A 983 33.49 -30.56 -9.08
CA ILE A 983 33.73 -30.30 -10.51
C ILE A 983 32.59 -29.45 -11.10
N THR A 984 32.93 -28.36 -11.77
CA THR A 984 31.98 -27.41 -12.37
C THR A 984 31.96 -27.43 -13.89
N GLU A 985 33.09 -27.67 -14.56
CA GLU A 985 33.17 -27.68 -16.03
C GLU A 985 34.01 -28.83 -16.61
N LEU A 986 33.48 -29.50 -17.64
CA LEU A 986 34.25 -30.31 -18.58
C LEU A 986 35.02 -29.39 -19.55
N ALA A 987 36.18 -28.90 -19.10
CA ALA A 987 36.85 -27.78 -19.75
C ALA A 987 37.40 -28.14 -21.15
N ALA A 988 38.34 -29.11 -21.25
CA ALA A 988 38.97 -29.47 -22.51
C ALA A 988 39.51 -30.91 -22.55
N ALA A 989 39.80 -31.40 -23.76
CA ALA A 989 40.48 -32.68 -23.98
C ALA A 989 41.64 -32.50 -24.98
N THR A 990 42.76 -33.17 -24.72
CA THR A 990 43.79 -33.44 -25.74
C THR A 990 43.48 -34.78 -26.42
N SER A 991 44.39 -35.34 -27.22
CA SER A 991 44.15 -36.68 -27.80
C SER A 991 43.95 -37.80 -26.78
N ALA A 992 44.57 -37.69 -25.61
CA ALA A 992 44.63 -38.80 -24.65
C ALA A 992 44.49 -38.40 -23.18
N ALA A 993 44.02 -37.19 -22.91
CA ALA A 993 43.77 -36.68 -21.57
C ALA A 993 42.58 -35.71 -21.55
N PHE A 994 41.98 -35.56 -20.38
CA PHE A 994 40.92 -34.58 -20.10
C PHE A 994 41.39 -33.60 -19.03
N ALA A 995 40.84 -32.39 -19.05
CA ALA A 995 40.99 -31.37 -18.03
C ALA A 995 39.62 -30.80 -17.64
N VAL A 996 39.44 -30.55 -16.34
CA VAL A 996 38.21 -30.03 -15.73
C VAL A 996 38.53 -28.85 -14.81
N ILE A 997 37.53 -27.98 -14.61
CA ILE A 997 37.59 -26.87 -13.65
C ILE A 997 36.75 -27.23 -12.41
N THR A 998 37.21 -26.83 -11.22
CA THR A 998 36.52 -27.03 -9.94
C THR A 998 35.76 -25.78 -9.47
N GLU A 999 34.94 -25.90 -8.42
CA GLU A 999 34.27 -24.78 -7.74
C GLU A 999 35.26 -23.71 -7.25
N GLU A 1000 36.47 -24.12 -6.86
CA GLU A 1000 37.56 -23.22 -6.46
C GLU A 1000 38.33 -22.62 -7.67
N ASN A 1001 37.80 -22.73 -8.90
CA ASN A 1001 38.47 -22.30 -10.14
C ASN A 1001 39.90 -22.87 -10.30
N LYS A 1002 40.13 -24.09 -9.81
CA LYS A 1002 41.38 -24.86 -10.02
C LYS A 1002 41.21 -25.82 -11.20
N VAL A 1003 42.33 -26.32 -11.73
CA VAL A 1003 42.32 -27.35 -12.77
C VAL A 1003 42.75 -28.72 -12.23
N MET A 1004 42.00 -29.75 -12.62
CA MET A 1004 42.40 -31.15 -12.50
C MET A 1004 42.49 -31.76 -13.91
N ALA A 1005 43.36 -32.76 -14.09
CA ALA A 1005 43.50 -33.46 -15.37
C ALA A 1005 43.92 -34.91 -15.15
N TRP A 1006 43.48 -35.81 -16.03
CA TRP A 1006 43.81 -37.24 -16.00
C TRP A 1006 43.98 -37.81 -17.41
N GLY A 1007 44.48 -39.05 -17.49
CA GLY A 1007 44.83 -39.73 -18.74
C GLY A 1007 46.33 -39.74 -18.97
N ASN A 1008 46.75 -39.73 -20.24
CA ASN A 1008 48.16 -39.94 -20.57
C ASN A 1008 49.03 -38.71 -20.23
N GLU A 1009 50.07 -38.89 -19.40
CA GLU A 1009 51.01 -37.83 -19.02
C GLU A 1009 51.67 -37.15 -20.24
N LEU A 1010 51.99 -37.90 -21.31
CA LEU A 1010 52.57 -37.37 -22.55
C LEU A 1010 51.61 -36.48 -23.37
N PHE A 1011 50.37 -36.35 -22.91
CA PHE A 1011 49.29 -35.58 -23.51
C PHE A 1011 48.64 -34.64 -22.47
N GLY A 1012 49.35 -34.33 -21.38
CA GLY A 1012 48.88 -33.37 -20.37
C GLY A 1012 47.92 -33.95 -19.31
N GLY A 1013 47.75 -35.27 -19.23
CA GLY A 1013 46.93 -35.95 -18.21
C GLY A 1013 47.45 -35.87 -16.79
N LYS A 1014 48.34 -34.91 -16.48
CA LYS A 1014 48.90 -34.65 -15.16
C LYS A 1014 49.20 -33.16 -15.02
N VAL A 1015 48.52 -32.52 -14.08
CA VAL A 1015 48.74 -31.12 -13.73
C VAL A 1015 50.02 -31.00 -12.87
N SER A 1016 50.92 -30.08 -13.21
CA SER A 1016 52.12 -29.82 -12.41
C SER A 1016 51.80 -29.02 -11.15
N GLU A 1017 52.61 -29.17 -10.10
CA GLU A 1017 52.42 -28.40 -8.85
C GLU A 1017 52.45 -26.88 -9.08
N ALA A 1018 53.22 -26.41 -10.06
CA ALA A 1018 53.28 -25.00 -10.45
C ALA A 1018 51.99 -24.48 -11.12
N VAL A 1019 51.11 -25.37 -11.58
CA VAL A 1019 49.78 -25.03 -12.13
C VAL A 1019 48.69 -25.19 -11.07
N LYS A 1020 48.80 -26.16 -10.16
CA LYS A 1020 47.83 -26.40 -9.07
C LYS A 1020 47.68 -25.25 -8.07
N ILE A 1021 48.65 -24.32 -8.00
CA ILE A 1021 48.56 -23.14 -7.12
C ILE A 1021 47.54 -22.08 -7.58
N PHE A 1022 47.06 -22.15 -8.82
CA PHE A 1022 46.13 -21.16 -9.37
C PHE A 1022 44.68 -21.58 -9.13
N SER A 1023 43.93 -20.72 -8.44
CA SER A 1023 42.51 -20.83 -8.12
C SER A 1023 41.70 -19.71 -8.79
N ASP A 1024 42.12 -19.32 -9.99
CA ASP A 1024 41.51 -18.27 -10.81
C ASP A 1024 41.42 -18.67 -12.30
N ILE A 1025 41.37 -19.98 -12.58
CA ILE A 1025 41.21 -20.51 -13.94
C ILE A 1025 39.76 -20.39 -14.38
N VAL A 1026 39.53 -19.73 -15.50
CA VAL A 1026 38.18 -19.46 -16.03
C VAL A 1026 37.90 -20.12 -17.37
N GLU A 1027 38.90 -20.80 -17.96
CA GLU A 1027 38.79 -21.47 -19.26
C GLU A 1027 40.03 -22.36 -19.49
N VAL A 1028 39.85 -23.51 -20.15
CA VAL A 1028 40.96 -24.34 -20.68
C VAL A 1028 40.76 -24.59 -22.16
N VAL A 1029 41.82 -24.44 -22.95
CA VAL A 1029 41.89 -24.82 -24.36
C VAL A 1029 43.03 -25.81 -24.55
N ALA A 1030 42.89 -26.79 -25.44
CA ALA A 1030 43.89 -27.82 -25.68
C ALA A 1030 44.36 -27.82 -27.14
N ASN A 1031 45.62 -28.18 -27.38
CA ASN A 1031 46.05 -28.76 -28.66
C ASN A 1031 46.18 -30.29 -28.52
N THR A 1032 46.84 -30.97 -29.47
CA THR A 1032 46.92 -32.43 -29.46
C THR A 1032 47.61 -33.00 -28.23
N ARG A 1033 48.44 -32.23 -27.50
CA ARG A 1033 49.21 -32.70 -26.32
C ARG A 1033 49.31 -31.75 -25.14
N VAL A 1034 49.07 -30.46 -25.35
CA VAL A 1034 49.28 -29.41 -24.35
C VAL A 1034 47.95 -28.74 -24.06
N PHE A 1035 47.66 -28.54 -22.77
CA PHE A 1035 46.58 -27.67 -22.32
C PHE A 1035 47.11 -26.26 -22.07
N CYS A 1036 46.25 -25.27 -22.30
CA CYS A 1036 46.46 -23.85 -22.05
C CYS A 1036 45.25 -23.35 -21.27
N ALA A 1037 45.42 -23.12 -19.97
CA ALA A 1037 44.41 -22.52 -19.12
C ALA A 1037 44.55 -21.00 -19.14
N ARG A 1038 43.42 -20.29 -19.25
CA ARG A 1038 43.33 -18.84 -19.13
C ARG A 1038 42.83 -18.48 -17.74
N ARG A 1039 43.55 -17.58 -17.09
CA ARG A 1039 43.25 -17.03 -15.76
C ARG A 1039 42.25 -15.88 -15.86
N ALA A 1040 41.57 -15.56 -14.77
CA ALA A 1040 40.61 -14.46 -14.66
C ALA A 1040 41.24 -13.12 -15.10
N ASN A 1041 42.51 -12.90 -14.75
CA ASN A 1041 43.29 -11.71 -15.13
C ASN A 1041 43.73 -11.68 -16.62
N GLY A 1042 43.35 -12.67 -17.42
CA GLY A 1042 43.69 -12.82 -18.83
C GLY A 1042 45.03 -13.49 -19.14
N GLN A 1043 45.91 -13.69 -18.15
CA GLN A 1043 47.16 -14.43 -18.35
C GLN A 1043 46.88 -15.91 -18.64
N VAL A 1044 47.84 -16.59 -19.27
CA VAL A 1044 47.74 -18.01 -19.59
C VAL A 1044 48.82 -18.82 -18.91
N ILE A 1045 48.49 -20.08 -18.59
CA ILE A 1045 49.41 -21.10 -18.09
C ILE A 1045 49.25 -22.37 -18.94
N THR A 1046 50.35 -23.03 -19.28
CA THR A 1046 50.31 -24.29 -20.05
C THR A 1046 50.87 -25.45 -19.24
N TRP A 1047 50.36 -26.65 -19.52
CA TRP A 1047 50.97 -27.91 -19.07
C TRP A 1047 50.82 -29.00 -20.13
N GLY A 1048 51.72 -29.96 -20.09
CA GLY A 1048 51.85 -31.02 -21.08
C GLY A 1048 53.29 -31.54 -21.10
N PRO A 1049 53.68 -32.31 -22.12
CA PRO A 1049 55.08 -32.69 -22.29
C PRO A 1049 55.95 -31.45 -22.58
N ASP A 1050 57.17 -31.46 -22.05
CA ASP A 1050 58.21 -30.51 -22.45
C ASP A 1050 58.47 -30.56 -23.96
N LYS A 1051 58.95 -29.44 -24.51
CA LYS A 1051 59.32 -29.28 -25.91
C LYS A 1051 60.23 -30.40 -26.41
N ALA A 1052 59.67 -31.23 -27.29
CA ALA A 1052 60.34 -32.34 -27.95
C ALA A 1052 60.80 -31.93 -29.37
N ALA A 1053 60.83 -32.88 -30.31
CA ALA A 1053 61.11 -32.61 -31.74
C ALA A 1053 60.07 -31.71 -32.43
N VAL A 1054 58.88 -31.58 -31.83
CA VAL A 1054 57.82 -30.64 -32.20
C VAL A 1054 57.55 -29.75 -30.99
N ASP A 1055 57.39 -28.46 -31.23
CA ASP A 1055 56.97 -27.50 -30.22
C ASP A 1055 55.44 -27.50 -30.12
N TYR A 1056 54.87 -27.99 -29.02
CA TYR A 1056 53.43 -27.94 -28.76
C TYR A 1056 53.04 -26.74 -27.89
N GLY A 1057 53.92 -25.74 -27.68
CA GLY A 1057 53.64 -24.55 -26.89
C GLY A 1057 53.82 -24.71 -25.37
N HIS A 1058 54.54 -25.74 -24.93
CA HIS A 1058 54.96 -25.92 -23.53
C HIS A 1058 56.48 -26.25 -23.45
N PRO A 1059 57.24 -25.57 -22.56
CA PRO A 1059 56.88 -24.35 -21.85
C PRO A 1059 56.62 -23.18 -22.82
N MET A 1060 55.78 -22.22 -22.43
CA MET A 1060 55.48 -21.06 -23.26
C MET A 1060 56.56 -19.97 -23.17
N PRO A 1061 56.69 -19.08 -24.17
CA PRO A 1061 57.51 -17.87 -24.08
C PRO A 1061 57.11 -16.93 -22.94
N VAL A 1062 58.07 -16.20 -22.36
CA VAL A 1062 57.85 -15.32 -21.20
C VAL A 1062 56.93 -14.14 -21.53
N ASP A 1063 57.04 -13.59 -22.73
CA ASP A 1063 56.17 -12.52 -23.23
C ASP A 1063 54.72 -12.98 -23.41
N VAL A 1064 54.51 -14.24 -23.81
CA VAL A 1064 53.17 -14.87 -23.85
C VAL A 1064 52.61 -15.06 -22.43
N ALA A 1065 53.43 -15.52 -21.48
CA ALA A 1065 53.01 -15.72 -20.09
C ALA A 1065 52.60 -14.42 -19.38
N LEU A 1066 53.19 -13.29 -19.79
CA LEU A 1066 52.86 -11.96 -19.25
C LEU A 1066 51.69 -11.27 -19.97
N ALA A 1067 51.33 -11.72 -21.17
CA ALA A 1067 50.25 -11.12 -21.97
C ALA A 1067 48.85 -11.45 -21.41
N GLN A 1068 47.89 -10.54 -21.68
CA GLN A 1068 46.50 -10.68 -21.24
C GLN A 1068 45.58 -10.96 -22.43
N PHE A 1069 45.12 -12.20 -22.52
CA PHE A 1069 44.25 -12.71 -23.56
C PHE A 1069 42.77 -12.69 -23.13
N VAL A 1070 41.89 -12.50 -24.11
CA VAL A 1070 40.43 -12.66 -23.99
C VAL A 1070 39.93 -13.96 -24.63
N GLN A 1071 40.72 -14.52 -25.54
CA GLN A 1071 40.42 -15.75 -26.27
C GLN A 1071 41.72 -16.49 -26.58
N VAL A 1072 41.73 -17.82 -26.48
CA VAL A 1072 42.77 -18.69 -27.04
C VAL A 1072 42.14 -19.66 -28.04
N ALA A 1073 42.85 -19.93 -29.14
CA ALA A 1073 42.52 -20.98 -30.10
C ALA A 1073 43.76 -21.86 -30.34
N ALA A 1074 43.55 -23.14 -30.63
CA ALA A 1074 44.62 -24.11 -30.89
C ALA A 1074 44.51 -24.76 -32.27
N SER A 1075 45.64 -24.90 -32.95
CA SER A 1075 45.82 -25.90 -34.02
C SER A 1075 46.34 -27.21 -33.41
N SER A 1076 46.75 -28.20 -34.21
CA SER A 1076 47.27 -29.47 -33.65
C SER A 1076 48.54 -29.31 -32.79
N ALA A 1077 49.32 -28.22 -32.94
CA ALA A 1077 50.52 -27.98 -32.14
C ALA A 1077 50.91 -26.51 -31.92
N ALA A 1078 50.06 -25.55 -32.31
CA ALA A 1078 50.28 -24.14 -32.03
C ALA A 1078 49.07 -23.54 -31.33
N PHE A 1079 49.28 -22.38 -30.71
CA PHE A 1079 48.22 -21.58 -30.13
C PHE A 1079 48.24 -20.16 -30.72
N ALA A 1080 47.07 -19.55 -30.77
CA ALA A 1080 46.88 -18.15 -31.10
C ALA A 1080 45.99 -17.49 -30.03
N GLY A 1081 46.49 -16.44 -29.39
CA GLY A 1081 45.80 -15.70 -28.34
C GLY A 1081 45.38 -14.32 -28.82
N LEU A 1082 44.09 -14.01 -28.70
CA LEU A 1082 43.53 -12.67 -28.94
C LEU A 1082 43.65 -11.86 -27.65
N LYS A 1083 44.25 -10.67 -27.72
CA LYS A 1083 44.31 -9.72 -26.60
C LYS A 1083 43.13 -8.75 -26.62
N ARG A 1084 42.82 -8.13 -25.47
CA ARG A 1084 41.80 -7.08 -25.28
C ARG A 1084 41.91 -5.92 -26.30
N ASP A 1085 43.15 -5.61 -26.67
CA ASP A 1085 43.52 -4.54 -27.60
C ASP A 1085 43.23 -4.86 -29.08
N GLY A 1086 42.70 -6.05 -29.38
CA GLY A 1086 42.40 -6.52 -30.73
C GLY A 1086 43.61 -7.05 -31.52
N THR A 1087 44.77 -7.24 -30.88
CA THR A 1087 45.95 -7.84 -31.53
C THR A 1087 46.16 -9.29 -31.11
N VAL A 1088 46.91 -10.04 -31.93
CA VAL A 1088 47.11 -11.49 -31.76
C VAL A 1088 48.58 -11.80 -31.46
N MET A 1089 48.82 -12.72 -30.53
CA MET A 1089 50.12 -13.38 -30.34
C MET A 1089 50.00 -14.87 -30.65
N VAL A 1090 51.08 -15.49 -31.14
CA VAL A 1090 51.12 -16.90 -31.50
C VAL A 1090 52.35 -17.58 -30.91
N TRP A 1091 52.23 -18.88 -30.61
CA TRP A 1091 53.35 -19.70 -30.11
C TRP A 1091 53.13 -21.19 -30.40
N GLY A 1092 54.19 -22.00 -30.21
CA GLY A 1092 54.21 -23.41 -30.60
C GLY A 1092 54.78 -23.63 -32.00
N ASP A 1093 54.34 -24.69 -32.69
CA ASP A 1093 54.89 -25.14 -33.97
C ASP A 1093 54.79 -24.06 -35.08
N PRO A 1094 55.92 -23.52 -35.59
CA PRO A 1094 55.88 -22.42 -36.56
C PRO A 1094 55.12 -22.75 -37.84
N ALA A 1095 55.29 -23.98 -38.35
CA ALA A 1095 54.65 -24.39 -39.60
C ALA A 1095 53.12 -24.49 -39.48
N ARG A 1096 52.60 -24.81 -38.30
CA ARG A 1096 51.16 -24.94 -38.01
C ARG A 1096 50.55 -23.71 -37.32
N GLY A 1097 51.17 -22.54 -37.54
CA GLY A 1097 50.63 -21.24 -37.15
C GLY A 1097 51.30 -20.59 -35.93
N GLY A 1098 52.33 -21.21 -35.35
CA GLY A 1098 53.17 -20.62 -34.30
C GLY A 1098 54.07 -19.48 -34.78
N ASP A 1099 54.13 -19.22 -36.09
CA ASP A 1099 54.72 -18.02 -36.70
C ASP A 1099 53.65 -17.30 -37.55
N ALA A 1100 53.42 -16.03 -37.21
CA ALA A 1100 52.49 -15.14 -37.91
C ALA A 1100 53.19 -13.89 -38.49
N SER A 1101 54.52 -13.86 -38.52
CA SER A 1101 55.33 -12.69 -38.91
C SER A 1101 54.94 -12.11 -40.28
N ALA A 1102 54.62 -12.97 -41.25
CA ALA A 1102 54.17 -12.58 -42.59
C ALA A 1102 52.84 -11.78 -42.60
N VAL A 1103 51.97 -11.98 -41.62
CA VAL A 1103 50.65 -11.35 -41.50
C VAL A 1103 50.48 -10.48 -40.26
N ALA A 1104 51.53 -10.28 -39.46
CA ALA A 1104 51.46 -9.56 -38.17
C ALA A 1104 50.85 -8.15 -38.30
N HIS A 1105 51.14 -7.45 -39.39
CA HIS A 1105 50.57 -6.12 -39.71
C HIS A 1105 49.07 -6.13 -40.05
N LEU A 1106 48.46 -7.31 -40.25
CA LEU A 1106 47.03 -7.52 -40.48
C LEU A 1106 46.31 -8.06 -39.23
N LEU A 1107 47.04 -8.56 -38.23
CA LEU A 1107 46.50 -9.10 -36.98
C LEU A 1107 46.25 -7.99 -35.95
N VAL A 1108 45.51 -6.97 -36.39
CA VAL A 1108 45.09 -5.79 -35.63
C VAL A 1108 43.58 -5.59 -35.75
N ASP A 1109 42.95 -5.05 -34.70
CA ASP A 1109 41.49 -4.93 -34.55
C ASP A 1109 40.71 -6.23 -34.86
N ILE A 1110 41.28 -7.38 -34.48
CA ILE A 1110 40.67 -8.71 -34.59
C ILE A 1110 39.54 -8.86 -33.58
N ARG A 1111 38.47 -9.54 -34.00
CA ARG A 1111 37.31 -9.90 -33.17
C ARG A 1111 37.30 -11.34 -32.72
N ALA A 1112 37.75 -12.26 -33.57
CA ALA A 1112 37.69 -13.69 -33.33
C ALA A 1112 38.84 -14.41 -34.01
N ILE A 1113 39.36 -15.46 -33.37
CA ILE A 1113 40.35 -16.39 -33.95
C ILE A 1113 39.76 -17.80 -33.99
N TYR A 1114 39.84 -18.42 -35.16
CA TYR A 1114 39.45 -19.82 -35.42
C TYR A 1114 40.67 -20.60 -35.88
N ALA A 1115 40.63 -21.93 -35.76
CA ALA A 1115 41.76 -22.79 -36.08
C ALA A 1115 41.36 -23.93 -37.03
N ASN A 1116 42.37 -24.47 -37.70
CA ASN A 1116 42.31 -25.82 -38.26
C ASN A 1116 43.54 -26.62 -37.82
N SER A 1117 43.63 -27.89 -38.22
CA SER A 1117 44.72 -28.77 -37.76
C SER A 1117 46.13 -28.24 -38.10
N GLN A 1118 46.28 -27.31 -39.05
CA GLN A 1118 47.56 -26.82 -39.55
C GLN A 1118 47.68 -25.29 -39.68
N GLY A 1119 46.78 -24.51 -39.07
CA GLY A 1119 46.82 -23.05 -39.14
C GLY A 1119 45.62 -22.36 -38.49
N PHE A 1120 45.52 -21.05 -38.69
CA PHE A 1120 44.51 -20.19 -38.07
C PHE A 1120 43.85 -19.26 -39.09
N ALA A 1121 42.67 -18.77 -38.74
CA ALA A 1121 41.92 -17.75 -39.45
C ALA A 1121 41.31 -16.75 -38.46
N ALA A 1122 41.62 -15.48 -38.60
CA ALA A 1122 41.12 -14.39 -37.76
C ALA A 1122 40.13 -13.50 -38.54
N ILE A 1123 39.05 -13.08 -37.88
CA ILE A 1123 38.08 -12.11 -38.44
C ILE A 1123 38.40 -10.70 -37.90
N PRO A 1124 38.81 -9.74 -38.76
CA PRO A 1124 38.97 -8.34 -38.37
C PRO A 1124 37.63 -7.60 -38.22
N SER A 1125 37.61 -6.54 -37.42
CA SER A 1125 36.45 -5.64 -37.24
C SER A 1125 35.91 -5.01 -38.54
N LYS A 1126 36.75 -4.85 -39.56
CA LYS A 1126 36.36 -4.36 -40.91
C LYS A 1126 35.69 -5.44 -41.78
N GLY A 1127 35.61 -6.68 -41.31
CA GLY A 1127 35.28 -7.86 -42.11
C GLY A 1127 36.50 -8.46 -42.82
N GLY A 1128 36.26 -9.59 -43.50
CA GLY A 1128 37.29 -10.40 -44.14
C GLY A 1128 37.88 -11.47 -43.25
N ILE A 1129 38.93 -12.14 -43.77
CA ILE A 1129 39.69 -13.17 -43.07
C ILE A 1129 41.18 -12.89 -43.24
N VAL A 1130 41.94 -13.00 -42.15
CA VAL A 1130 43.40 -13.08 -42.16
C VAL A 1130 43.77 -14.49 -41.72
N SER A 1131 44.36 -15.30 -42.58
CA SER A 1131 44.81 -16.66 -42.23
C SER A 1131 46.32 -16.85 -42.38
N TRP A 1132 46.86 -17.81 -41.62
CA TRP A 1132 48.28 -18.16 -41.59
C TRP A 1132 48.48 -19.62 -41.14
N GLY A 1133 49.71 -20.12 -41.25
CA GLY A 1133 50.06 -21.55 -41.12
C GLY A 1133 50.33 -22.18 -42.48
N VAL A 1134 50.06 -23.48 -42.64
CA VAL A 1134 50.38 -24.19 -43.88
C VAL A 1134 49.51 -23.69 -45.04
N ALA A 1135 50.13 -23.07 -46.05
CA ALA A 1135 49.44 -22.46 -47.20
C ALA A 1135 48.42 -23.41 -47.88
N ALA A 1136 48.86 -24.62 -48.24
CA ALA A 1136 47.99 -25.64 -48.85
C ALA A 1136 46.89 -26.15 -47.92
N GLY A 1137 47.07 -26.01 -46.59
CA GLY A 1137 46.07 -26.32 -45.57
C GLY A 1137 45.08 -25.18 -45.29
N GLY A 1138 45.08 -24.11 -46.08
CA GLY A 1138 44.23 -22.92 -45.87
C GLY A 1138 44.92 -21.74 -45.17
N GLY A 1139 46.20 -21.86 -44.82
CA GLY A 1139 47.00 -20.77 -44.25
C GLY A 1139 47.32 -19.63 -45.23
N THR A 1140 46.94 -19.75 -46.51
CA THR A 1140 47.04 -18.66 -47.50
C THR A 1140 45.95 -18.84 -48.56
N PRO A 1141 44.90 -18.01 -48.60
CA PRO A 1141 43.87 -18.07 -49.62
C PRO A 1141 44.42 -17.63 -50.98
N THR A 1142 43.84 -18.12 -52.08
CA THR A 1142 44.10 -17.54 -53.40
C THR A 1142 43.54 -16.10 -53.47
N PRO A 1143 44.04 -15.23 -54.37
CA PRO A 1143 43.52 -13.85 -54.48
C PRO A 1143 42.01 -13.77 -54.69
N GLN A 1144 41.42 -14.71 -55.44
CA GLN A 1144 39.97 -14.74 -55.66
C GLN A 1144 39.19 -15.18 -54.41
N GLN A 1145 39.72 -16.13 -53.64
CA GLN A 1145 39.14 -16.49 -52.34
C GLN A 1145 39.25 -15.32 -51.37
N GLN A 1146 40.40 -14.64 -51.30
CA GLN A 1146 40.58 -13.46 -50.44
C GLN A 1146 39.58 -12.35 -50.77
N GLU A 1147 39.37 -12.03 -52.06
CA GLU A 1147 38.37 -11.04 -52.48
C GLU A 1147 36.95 -11.39 -51.98
N ASN A 1148 36.55 -12.67 -52.12
CA ASN A 1148 35.24 -13.14 -51.63
C ASN A 1148 35.14 -13.07 -50.10
N LEU A 1149 36.19 -13.48 -49.38
CA LEU A 1149 36.24 -13.43 -47.92
C LEU A 1149 36.16 -11.98 -47.41
N ASP A 1150 36.98 -11.07 -47.94
CA ASP A 1150 36.99 -9.64 -47.62
C ASP A 1150 35.64 -8.98 -47.89
N ARG A 1151 34.97 -9.37 -48.97
CA ARG A 1151 33.69 -8.80 -49.36
C ARG A 1151 32.53 -9.28 -48.50
N TYR A 1152 32.52 -10.55 -48.08
CA TYR A 1152 31.32 -11.20 -47.55
C TYR A 1152 31.44 -11.81 -46.14
N VAL A 1153 32.63 -11.94 -45.53
CA VAL A 1153 32.74 -12.39 -44.13
C VAL A 1153 32.65 -11.20 -43.17
N ARG A 1154 31.77 -11.25 -42.18
CA ARG A 1154 31.56 -10.23 -41.15
C ARG A 1154 31.37 -10.90 -39.79
N TYR A 1155 31.78 -10.22 -38.71
CA TYR A 1155 31.55 -10.68 -37.34
C TYR A 1155 30.22 -10.12 -36.80
N GLU A 1156 30.01 -8.81 -36.90
CA GLU A 1156 28.77 -8.14 -36.55
C GLU A 1156 27.75 -8.08 -37.71
N VAL A 1157 26.47 -8.00 -37.35
CA VAL A 1157 25.37 -7.70 -38.28
C VAL A 1157 25.54 -6.30 -38.86
N LYS A 1158 25.31 -6.16 -40.17
CA LYS A 1158 25.33 -4.86 -40.86
C LYS A 1158 24.30 -3.91 -40.24
N GLY A 1159 24.73 -2.73 -39.83
CA GLY A 1159 23.90 -1.76 -39.12
C GLY A 1159 23.95 -1.89 -37.59
N SER A 1160 24.80 -2.78 -37.05
CA SER A 1160 25.23 -2.73 -35.65
C SER A 1160 25.71 -1.33 -35.28
N ALA A 1161 25.47 -0.93 -34.02
CA ALA A 1161 25.88 0.37 -33.51
C ALA A 1161 27.39 0.55 -33.36
N ILE A 1162 28.24 -0.41 -33.78
CA ILE A 1162 29.70 -0.27 -33.86
C ILE A 1162 30.17 0.32 -35.23
N ASP A 1163 29.27 0.63 -36.16
CA ASP A 1163 29.63 1.33 -37.42
C ASP A 1163 30.43 2.61 -37.16
N ARG A 1164 31.43 2.91 -38.01
CA ARG A 1164 32.35 4.07 -37.86
C ARG A 1164 31.65 5.42 -37.68
N THR A 1165 30.42 5.58 -38.19
CA THR A 1165 29.65 6.82 -38.08
C THR A 1165 28.90 6.97 -36.74
N SER A 1166 28.76 5.89 -35.97
CA SER A 1166 28.04 5.87 -34.70
C SER A 1166 28.83 6.53 -33.55
N PRO A 1167 28.23 6.71 -32.36
CA PRO A 1167 28.97 7.03 -31.13
C PRO A 1167 30.10 6.02 -30.83
N GLN A 1168 29.79 4.72 -30.87
CA GLN A 1168 30.73 3.64 -30.51
C GLN A 1168 31.88 3.50 -31.53
N GLY A 1169 31.57 3.61 -32.83
CA GLY A 1169 32.59 3.59 -33.88
C GLY A 1169 33.54 4.78 -33.78
N ARG A 1170 33.03 5.96 -33.39
CA ARG A 1170 33.87 7.13 -33.06
C ARG A 1170 34.70 6.91 -31.80
N ALA A 1171 34.17 6.23 -30.78
CA ALA A 1171 34.92 5.89 -29.57
C ALA A 1171 36.08 4.92 -29.83
N LEU A 1172 35.82 3.84 -30.57
CA LEU A 1172 36.85 2.92 -31.08
C LEU A 1172 37.91 3.66 -31.91
N THR A 1173 37.50 4.56 -32.80
CA THR A 1173 38.44 5.38 -33.60
C THR A 1173 39.32 6.27 -32.70
N ARG A 1174 38.78 6.84 -31.61
CA ARG A 1174 39.58 7.61 -30.62
C ARG A 1174 40.61 6.72 -29.91
N TYR A 1175 40.25 5.49 -29.52
CA TYR A 1175 41.20 4.54 -28.93
C TYR A 1175 42.35 4.22 -29.90
N GLN A 1176 42.04 3.90 -31.16
CA GLN A 1176 43.03 3.62 -32.20
C GLN A 1176 43.99 4.80 -32.42
N LEU A 1177 43.48 6.04 -32.44
CA LEU A 1177 44.31 7.25 -32.54
C LEU A 1177 45.21 7.45 -31.31
N ARG A 1178 44.68 7.26 -30.08
CA ARG A 1178 45.49 7.34 -28.85
C ARG A 1178 46.63 6.31 -28.86
N ARG A 1179 46.33 5.08 -29.26
CA ARG A 1179 47.31 3.99 -29.39
C ARG A 1179 48.41 4.32 -30.40
N ALA A 1180 48.04 4.79 -31.60
CA ALA A 1180 49.02 5.14 -32.64
C ALA A 1180 49.98 6.25 -32.22
N VAL A 1181 49.53 7.20 -31.38
CA VAL A 1181 50.41 8.22 -30.77
C VAL A 1181 51.36 7.61 -29.75
N LEU A 1182 50.88 6.68 -28.91
CA LEU A 1182 51.72 5.98 -27.92
C LEU A 1182 52.74 5.01 -28.55
N GLU A 1183 52.42 4.41 -29.69
CA GLU A 1183 53.32 3.51 -30.43
C GLU A 1183 54.31 4.25 -31.36
N SER A 1184 54.20 5.57 -31.47
CA SER A 1184 55.11 6.43 -32.26
C SER A 1184 55.93 7.42 -31.44
N ALA A 1185 55.81 7.36 -30.11
CA ALA A 1185 56.59 8.12 -29.12
C ALA A 1185 57.65 7.23 -28.44
#